data_AF-A0A9N8WM86-F1
#
_entry.id   AF-A0A9N8WM86-F1
#
_cell.length_a   1.000
_cell.length_b   1.000
_cell.length_c   1.000
_cell.angle_alpha   90.00
_cell.angle_beta   90.00
_cell.angle_gamma   90.00
#
_symmetry.space_group_name_H-M   'P 1'
#
loop_
_entity.id
_entity.type
_entity.pdbx_description
1 polymer ?
#
loop_
_entity_poly.entity_id
_entity_poly.type
_entity_poly.pdbx_seq_one_letter_code
_entity_poly.pdbx_strand_id
1 'polypeptide(L)'
;MLSKSLILWTILCVLPLLNSLAFISASPIKKSAYVPETKTFYLHLYKAKLSPDGFERVVWTVNGTYPGPTLVVTKGDRLVVHVINNLGEPTSIHYHGFFQRGTNWYDGVPGQTQCPIPDNTTFIYNFTVPDQSGTYWYHHLAQYVDGVLGAIIVKDPDDPYQNDYDEEMIILLSDWYHNETSTLLSYYLSPASDGTEPQPDNGLINGRNNYNCTWVPVSHKCIDNAGLSKFNFVHGKRYRLRVINTSAFSSFTFSIDEHEMDVIEVEGMMTKRHKIHRLIINVAQRYSVIVTADKPVSNFWMRADLQIKCYYDSSIEIVHLNPYVKAIVHYGGANHLNPTTKGWADNLNSLNNCIDLNTSDLKPLVLENIPRKADQTIYLNVSFDEDASHINRGMINGTSYVIDERNPTINRVMFKNQTLFKPSQNVFGLFNVSKVIDLVVYNSDDGEHPFHLHGHVFWVLGSGPVGTEPDFSKLNIYDPIKRDTATIPPEGGWIVIRFEANNPGIWAFHCHIEWHVEAGLVAQFIELPNELRKLKPPADWEELCIKSYNPYNDLIMQPEQRIFPEKEMSSRTPSPNLIDFGNVVEESVSEKFFTNSQDSSDENSARDLDESSQELDFEKPIAKEDLSQYMERVRPLLKYLEDLSCLDQHYFYESSSSNFNSTEESDEQSVENIIGDDSFDLFNIFDSEHFMDEVENIEEETCPSAIDSEESIGIDAIAIDHISDTLEVEAEGSHSICPRSRMDLVLHKYKTNMTTMIDTSYIELDTQLEESYEMGHFMNESAQNVDTILSLSVASKLQENKSMLEAKINDLRSERTHDKKQQIKILASDEEIKRIKKESEHFKQKIRKIEADKICEPTDAGMIYFVPTKSQRQEY
;
A
#
# COMPACT_ATOMS: atom_id res chain seq x y z
N MET A 1 41.14 57.49 57.97
CA MET A 1 39.79 56.96 57.64
C MET A 1 39.36 57.20 56.20
N LEU A 2 39.65 58.34 55.57
CA LEU A 2 39.14 58.72 54.23
C LEU A 2 39.24 57.67 53.10
N SER A 3 40.33 56.91 53.00
CA SER A 3 40.57 55.96 51.89
C SER A 3 39.50 54.86 51.73
N LYS A 4 38.91 54.33 52.82
CA LYS A 4 37.94 53.23 52.73
C LYS A 4 36.53 53.67 52.30
N SER A 5 36.20 54.97 52.40
CA SER A 5 34.89 55.48 52.00
C SER A 5 34.77 55.64 50.49
N LEU A 6 35.84 56.08 49.82
CA LEU A 6 35.81 56.37 48.38
C LEU A 6 35.57 55.11 47.52
N ILE A 7 36.20 53.99 47.90
CA ILE A 7 36.06 52.70 47.23
C ILE A 7 34.60 52.19 47.30
N LEU A 8 33.96 52.36 48.47
CA LEU A 8 32.57 51.93 48.67
C LEU A 8 31.61 52.74 47.79
N TRP A 9 31.82 54.05 47.67
CA TRP A 9 31.04 54.91 46.78
C TRP A 9 31.24 54.57 45.29
N THR A 10 32.47 54.30 44.84
CA THR A 10 32.68 53.86 43.45
C THR A 10 31.97 52.54 43.14
N ILE A 11 31.94 51.60 44.08
CA ILE A 11 31.22 50.32 43.91
C ILE A 11 29.70 50.55 43.86
N LEU A 12 29.13 51.36 44.76
CA LEU A 12 27.70 51.68 44.76
C LEU A 12 27.24 52.48 43.52
N CYS A 13 28.10 53.28 42.89
CA CYS A 13 27.76 53.99 41.66
C CYS A 13 27.90 53.14 40.38
N VAL A 14 28.83 52.16 40.35
CA VAL A 14 29.07 51.32 39.16
C VAL A 14 28.10 50.14 39.06
N LEU A 15 27.66 49.56 40.19
CA LEU A 15 26.67 48.48 40.21
C LEU A 15 25.33 48.80 39.48
N PRO A 16 24.65 49.95 39.73
CA PRO A 16 23.43 50.27 39.01
C PRO A 16 23.68 50.53 37.52
N LEU A 17 24.84 51.10 37.13
CA LEU A 17 25.21 51.29 35.73
C LEU A 17 25.45 49.96 34.99
N LEU A 18 26.07 48.98 35.65
CA LEU A 18 26.24 47.62 35.11
C LEU A 18 24.88 46.92 34.92
N ASN A 19 23.97 47.02 35.90
CA ASN A 19 22.60 46.51 35.73
C ASN A 19 21.86 47.22 34.60
N SER A 20 21.98 48.55 34.46
CA SER A 20 21.39 49.29 33.34
C SER A 20 21.91 48.85 31.97
N LEU A 21 23.19 48.50 31.86
CA LEU A 21 23.77 47.96 30.62
C LEU A 21 23.31 46.52 30.33
N ALA A 22 23.20 45.67 31.36
CA ALA A 22 22.72 44.29 31.22
C ALA A 22 21.27 44.20 30.68
N PHE A 23 20.42 45.18 30.99
CA PHE A 23 19.06 45.24 30.44
C PHE A 23 18.95 45.83 29.01
N ILE A 24 20.05 46.35 28.43
CA ILE A 24 20.04 46.96 27.08
C ILE A 24 20.55 45.98 26.01
N SER A 25 21.37 44.98 26.35
CA SER A 25 21.87 43.98 25.39
C SER A 25 20.97 42.74 25.23
N ALA A 26 19.74 42.78 25.73
CA ALA A 26 18.79 41.66 25.70
C ALA A 26 17.36 42.09 25.33
N SER A 27 17.21 43.12 24.48
CA SER A 27 16.02 43.19 23.63
C SER A 27 15.95 41.86 22.86
N PRO A 28 14.87 41.06 22.98
CA PRO A 28 14.73 39.90 22.14
C PRO A 28 14.73 40.38 20.69
N ILE A 29 15.67 39.88 19.89
CA ILE A 29 15.57 40.02 18.44
C ILE A 29 14.28 39.29 18.09
N LYS A 30 13.21 40.05 17.84
CA LYS A 30 12.04 39.51 17.16
C LYS A 30 12.58 39.00 15.83
N LYS A 31 12.73 37.67 15.68
CA LYS A 31 12.59 37.05 14.36
C LYS A 31 11.37 37.72 13.74
N SER A 32 11.53 38.26 12.53
CA SER A 32 10.33 38.65 11.79
C SER A 32 9.49 37.40 11.69
N ALA A 33 8.29 37.41 12.28
CA ALA A 33 7.38 36.30 12.13
C ALA A 33 7.20 36.09 10.62
N TYR A 34 7.38 34.84 10.17
CA TYR A 34 7.18 34.54 8.77
C TYR A 34 5.75 34.92 8.39
N VAL A 35 5.59 35.64 7.29
CA VAL A 35 4.28 36.05 6.79
C VAL A 35 3.87 34.98 5.76
N PRO A 36 2.79 34.22 6.01
CA PRO A 36 2.30 33.23 5.06
C PRO A 36 2.09 33.80 3.66
N GLU A 37 2.61 33.10 2.66
CA GLU A 37 2.45 33.44 1.25
C GLU A 37 1.52 32.45 0.56
N THR A 38 1.07 32.80 -0.66
CA THR A 38 0.45 31.84 -1.58
C THR A 38 1.50 31.35 -2.57
N LYS A 39 1.78 30.06 -2.55
CA LYS A 39 2.74 29.38 -3.43
C LYS A 39 1.97 28.68 -4.55
N THR A 40 2.07 29.21 -5.77
CA THR A 40 1.45 28.63 -6.95
C THR A 40 2.43 27.73 -7.70
N PHE A 41 2.00 26.52 -8.02
CA PHE A 41 2.76 25.52 -8.78
C PHE A 41 1.98 25.03 -9.99
N TYR A 42 2.69 24.62 -11.04
CA TYR A 42 2.13 24.03 -12.25
C TYR A 42 2.76 22.66 -12.46
N LEU A 43 1.93 21.61 -12.50
CA LEU A 43 2.31 20.22 -12.74
C LEU A 43 1.69 19.80 -14.08
N HIS A 44 2.47 19.94 -15.15
CA HIS A 44 2.12 19.45 -16.49
C HIS A 44 2.45 17.96 -16.55
N LEU A 45 1.43 17.12 -16.61
CA LEU A 45 1.55 15.67 -16.63
C LEU A 45 1.50 15.17 -18.07
N TYR A 46 2.61 14.62 -18.58
CA TYR A 46 2.67 14.08 -19.94
C TYR A 46 3.70 12.97 -20.09
N LYS A 47 3.44 12.06 -21.04
CA LYS A 47 4.32 10.91 -21.32
C LYS A 47 5.50 11.32 -22.21
N ALA A 48 6.70 10.90 -21.83
CA ALA A 48 7.94 11.13 -22.57
C ALA A 48 8.80 9.87 -22.60
N LYS A 49 9.67 9.72 -23.61
CA LYS A 49 10.67 8.65 -23.64
C LYS A 49 11.90 9.08 -22.85
N LEU A 50 12.25 8.33 -21.81
CA LEU A 50 13.42 8.58 -20.96
C LEU A 50 14.22 7.28 -20.73
N SER A 51 15.46 7.43 -20.26
CA SER A 51 16.34 6.33 -19.85
C SER A 51 17.00 6.58 -18.50
N PRO A 52 16.26 6.46 -17.36
CA PRO A 52 16.80 6.74 -16.01
C PRO A 52 18.01 5.88 -15.62
N ASP A 53 18.04 4.61 -16.03
CA ASP A 53 19.14 3.66 -15.76
C ASP A 53 19.89 3.18 -17.01
N GLY A 54 19.40 3.56 -18.19
CA GLY A 54 19.93 3.18 -19.49
C GLY A 54 18.88 2.60 -20.44
N PHE A 55 17.83 1.95 -19.92
CA PHE A 55 16.75 1.39 -20.74
C PHE A 55 15.79 2.49 -21.22
N GLU A 56 15.50 2.60 -22.53
CA GLU A 56 14.50 3.55 -23.04
C GLU A 56 13.08 3.00 -22.90
N ARG A 57 12.31 3.57 -21.96
CA ARG A 57 10.86 3.33 -21.82
C ARG A 57 10.06 4.62 -21.87
N VAL A 58 8.74 4.49 -21.98
CA VAL A 58 7.81 5.61 -21.74
C VAL A 58 7.72 5.84 -20.23
N VAL A 59 7.88 7.11 -19.83
CA VAL A 59 7.84 7.59 -18.45
C VAL A 59 6.81 8.72 -18.38
N TRP A 60 5.99 8.71 -17.34
CA TRP A 60 4.90 9.64 -17.14
C TRP A 60 5.45 10.83 -16.35
N THR A 61 5.93 11.83 -17.08
CA THR A 61 6.72 12.91 -16.50
C THR A 61 5.86 13.99 -15.88
N VAL A 62 6.41 14.63 -14.84
CA VAL A 62 5.87 15.87 -14.28
C VAL A 62 6.79 17.00 -14.71
N ASN A 63 6.30 17.94 -15.52
CA ASN A 63 7.07 18.99 -16.17
C ASN A 63 8.26 18.47 -17.02
N GLY A 64 8.14 17.29 -17.63
CA GLY A 64 9.16 16.71 -18.51
C GLY A 64 10.31 15.99 -17.82
N THR A 65 10.32 15.93 -16.48
CA THR A 65 11.37 15.22 -15.72
C THR A 65 10.83 13.99 -15.00
N TYR A 66 11.75 13.06 -14.73
CA TYR A 66 11.62 12.06 -13.68
C TYR A 66 12.89 12.09 -12.81
N PRO A 67 12.77 12.22 -11.47
CA PRO A 67 11.55 12.49 -10.71
C PRO A 67 10.94 13.86 -11.06
N GLY A 68 9.72 14.12 -10.60
CA GLY A 68 9.07 15.42 -10.76
C GLY A 68 9.73 16.54 -9.94
N PRO A 69 9.37 17.81 -10.20
CA PRO A 69 9.92 18.97 -9.50
C PRO A 69 9.62 18.92 -7.99
N THR A 70 10.60 19.30 -7.17
CA THR A 70 10.34 19.50 -5.74
C THR A 70 9.50 20.76 -5.51
N LEU A 71 8.39 20.63 -4.77
CA LEU A 71 7.63 21.77 -4.29
C LEU A 71 8.21 22.21 -2.94
N VAL A 72 8.59 23.48 -2.80
CA VAL A 72 9.14 24.03 -1.55
C VAL A 72 8.27 25.15 -1.06
N VAL A 73 7.78 24.99 0.17
CA VAL A 73 6.81 25.87 0.83
C VAL A 73 7.21 26.04 2.29
N THR A 74 6.56 26.97 2.99
CA THR A 74 6.78 27.25 4.41
C THR A 74 5.53 26.93 5.21
N LYS A 75 5.71 26.50 6.45
CA LYS A 75 4.62 26.36 7.43
C LYS A 75 3.83 27.67 7.54
N GLY A 76 2.51 27.55 7.37
CA GLY A 76 1.57 28.66 7.23
C GLY A 76 1.13 28.93 5.78
N ASP A 77 1.94 28.58 4.76
CA ASP A 77 1.66 28.92 3.36
C ASP A 77 0.36 28.29 2.83
N ARG A 78 -0.24 28.98 1.86
CA ARG A 78 -1.31 28.45 1.00
C ARG A 78 -0.69 27.87 -0.27
N LEU A 79 -1.06 26.63 -0.61
CA LEU A 79 -0.62 25.94 -1.82
C LEU A 79 -1.73 26.00 -2.86
N VAL A 80 -1.37 26.37 -4.09
CA VAL A 80 -2.25 26.38 -5.26
C VAL A 80 -1.56 25.60 -6.38
N VAL A 81 -1.93 24.33 -6.55
CA VAL A 81 -1.27 23.41 -7.48
C VAL A 81 -2.19 23.17 -8.67
N HIS A 82 -1.85 23.76 -9.82
CA HIS A 82 -2.50 23.50 -11.10
C HIS A 82 -1.96 22.18 -11.67
N VAL A 83 -2.77 21.12 -11.60
CA VAL A 83 -2.48 19.84 -12.24
C VAL A 83 -3.11 19.85 -13.61
N ILE A 84 -2.28 19.83 -14.65
CA ILE A 84 -2.65 19.90 -16.06
C ILE A 84 -2.42 18.51 -16.64
N ASN A 85 -3.50 17.76 -16.87
CA ASN A 85 -3.41 16.39 -17.34
C ASN A 85 -3.35 16.33 -18.87
N ASN A 86 -2.27 15.76 -19.43
CA ASN A 86 -2.12 15.39 -20.84
C ASN A 86 -1.48 13.99 -20.96
N LEU A 87 -1.84 13.06 -20.07
CA LEU A 87 -1.34 11.67 -20.05
C LEU A 87 -2.04 10.76 -21.07
N GLY A 88 -3.18 11.17 -21.62
CA GLY A 88 -4.06 10.35 -22.45
C GLY A 88 -5.12 9.56 -21.66
N GLU A 89 -5.15 9.72 -20.33
CA GLU A 89 -6.05 9.00 -19.40
C GLU A 89 -6.28 9.81 -18.11
N PRO A 90 -7.27 9.45 -17.27
CA PRO A 90 -7.56 10.17 -16.03
C PRO A 90 -6.42 10.05 -14.99
N THR A 91 -6.34 11.01 -14.06
CA THR A 91 -5.30 11.03 -13.01
C THR A 91 -5.77 11.75 -11.74
N SER A 92 -4.93 11.80 -10.71
CA SER A 92 -5.09 12.62 -9.50
C SER A 92 -3.74 12.81 -8.82
N ILE A 93 -3.62 13.74 -7.88
CA ILE A 93 -2.40 13.91 -7.07
C ILE A 93 -2.78 13.86 -5.59
N HIS A 94 -2.30 12.84 -4.89
CA HIS A 94 -2.25 12.79 -3.43
C HIS A 94 -1.02 13.56 -2.92
N TYR A 95 -1.12 14.07 -1.68
CA TYR A 95 -0.10 14.85 -1.00
C TYR A 95 0.28 14.10 0.28
N HIS A 96 1.20 13.13 0.16
CA HIS A 96 1.52 12.16 1.21
C HIS A 96 1.77 12.82 2.56
N GLY A 97 1.04 12.39 3.59
CA GLY A 97 1.21 12.89 4.97
C GLY A 97 0.72 14.32 5.20
N PHE A 98 -0.01 14.94 4.27
CA PHE A 98 -0.71 16.20 4.51
C PHE A 98 -2.00 15.97 5.27
N PHE A 99 -2.26 16.78 6.30
CA PHE A 99 -3.46 16.63 7.12
C PHE A 99 -4.75 17.08 6.43
N GLN A 100 -4.68 17.86 5.35
CA GLN A 100 -5.84 18.36 4.58
C GLN A 100 -7.00 18.89 5.46
N ARG A 101 -6.66 19.57 6.57
CA ARG A 101 -7.63 19.97 7.60
C ARG A 101 -8.68 20.93 7.03
N GLY A 102 -9.92 20.46 6.92
CA GLY A 102 -11.02 21.20 6.30
C GLY A 102 -10.99 21.25 4.76
N THR A 103 -10.08 20.50 4.12
CA THR A 103 -9.88 20.41 2.67
C THR A 103 -9.78 18.96 2.19
N ASN A 104 -10.44 18.02 2.86
CA ASN A 104 -10.39 16.58 2.56
C ASN A 104 -10.67 16.22 1.07
N TRP A 105 -11.48 17.00 0.36
CA TRP A 105 -11.69 16.85 -1.10
C TRP A 105 -10.44 17.08 -1.97
N TYR A 106 -9.40 17.74 -1.43
CA TYR A 106 -8.10 17.95 -2.06
C TYR A 106 -7.05 16.91 -1.62
N ASP A 107 -7.46 15.86 -0.91
CA ASP A 107 -6.59 14.74 -0.54
C ASP A 107 -6.20 13.85 -1.74
N GLY A 108 -6.91 13.93 -2.87
CA GLY A 108 -6.40 13.38 -4.13
C GLY A 108 -6.72 11.92 -4.43
N VAL A 109 -7.55 11.24 -3.64
CA VAL A 109 -7.83 9.80 -3.76
C VAL A 109 -9.08 9.54 -4.62
N PRO A 110 -8.96 8.92 -5.81
CA PRO A 110 -10.10 8.55 -6.64
C PRO A 110 -11.06 7.61 -5.89
N GLY A 111 -12.37 7.83 -6.04
CA GLY A 111 -13.39 6.98 -5.42
C GLY A 111 -13.55 7.13 -3.89
N GLN A 112 -12.64 7.84 -3.20
CA GLN A 112 -12.81 8.22 -1.79
C GLN A 112 -13.06 9.73 -1.64
N THR A 113 -12.08 10.56 -2.00
CA THR A 113 -12.08 12.02 -1.76
C THR A 113 -12.26 12.87 -3.01
N GLN A 114 -12.11 12.31 -4.21
CA GLN A 114 -12.51 12.96 -5.47
C GLN A 114 -12.87 11.97 -6.58
N CYS A 115 -13.43 12.48 -7.68
CA CYS A 115 -13.40 11.79 -8.96
C CYS A 115 -12.05 12.05 -9.66
N PRO A 116 -11.59 11.18 -10.59
CA PRO A 116 -10.40 11.44 -11.39
C PRO A 116 -10.46 12.76 -12.17
N ILE A 117 -9.31 13.42 -12.31
CA ILE A 117 -9.07 14.53 -13.24
C ILE A 117 -9.05 13.94 -14.65
N PRO A 118 -9.97 14.33 -15.57
CA PRO A 118 -9.97 13.80 -16.93
C PRO A 118 -8.70 14.19 -17.72
N ASP A 119 -8.42 13.49 -18.81
CA ASP A 119 -7.39 13.91 -19.75
C ASP A 119 -7.74 15.26 -20.40
N ASN A 120 -6.70 16.02 -20.80
CA ASN A 120 -6.78 17.39 -21.30
C ASN A 120 -7.52 18.39 -20.39
N THR A 121 -7.64 18.07 -19.10
CA THR A 121 -8.28 18.93 -18.09
C THR A 121 -7.25 19.49 -17.11
N THR A 122 -7.47 20.72 -16.65
CA THR A 122 -6.75 21.31 -15.51
C THR A 122 -7.62 21.26 -14.27
N PHE A 123 -7.08 20.79 -13.15
CA PHE A 123 -7.68 20.88 -11.82
C PHE A 123 -6.75 21.62 -10.86
N ILE A 124 -7.30 22.30 -9.85
CA ILE A 124 -6.55 23.18 -8.96
C ILE A 124 -6.71 22.71 -7.51
N TYR A 125 -5.68 22.04 -6.97
CA TYR A 125 -5.61 21.75 -5.54
C TYR A 125 -5.29 23.04 -4.77
N ASN A 126 -6.07 23.37 -3.75
CA ASN A 126 -6.07 24.70 -3.14
C ASN A 126 -6.29 24.66 -1.62
N PHE A 127 -5.22 24.40 -0.87
CA PHE A 127 -5.27 24.20 0.59
C PHE A 127 -4.19 25.00 1.31
N THR A 128 -4.24 25.05 2.65
CA THR A 128 -3.27 25.76 3.50
C THR A 128 -2.55 24.76 4.40
N VAL A 129 -1.32 25.07 4.79
CA VAL A 129 -0.42 24.16 5.53
C VAL A 129 -0.09 24.76 6.91
N PRO A 130 -1.08 24.91 7.82
CA PRO A 130 -0.97 25.81 8.97
C PRO A 130 -0.07 25.29 10.10
N ASP A 131 -0.09 23.99 10.37
CA ASP A 131 0.45 23.37 11.60
C ASP A 131 1.60 22.36 11.34
N GLN A 132 1.69 21.79 10.13
CA GLN A 132 2.68 20.78 9.75
C GLN A 132 3.98 21.35 9.13
N SER A 133 5.05 20.54 9.13
CA SER A 133 6.38 20.89 8.58
C SER A 133 7.25 19.63 8.40
N GLY A 134 8.17 19.64 7.43
CA GLY A 134 9.16 18.58 7.22
C GLY A 134 9.15 17.98 5.80
N THR A 135 9.37 16.66 5.72
CA THR A 135 9.62 15.92 4.47
C THR A 135 8.42 15.09 4.03
N TYR A 136 7.88 15.45 2.87
CA TYR A 136 6.72 14.84 2.25
C TYR A 136 6.96 14.63 0.75
N TRP A 137 5.99 14.05 0.06
CA TRP A 137 6.03 13.85 -1.39
C TRP A 137 4.60 13.94 -1.95
N TYR A 138 4.48 14.06 -3.26
CA TYR A 138 3.22 13.93 -3.99
C TYR A 138 3.35 12.82 -5.01
N HIS A 139 2.23 12.15 -5.28
CA HIS A 139 2.15 11.05 -6.23
C HIS A 139 0.69 10.82 -6.64
N HIS A 140 0.46 10.04 -7.69
CA HIS A 140 -0.84 9.40 -7.94
C HIS A 140 -0.89 8.05 -7.18
N LEU A 141 -1.88 7.18 -7.45
CA LEU A 141 -1.70 5.72 -7.35
C LEU A 141 -0.81 5.22 -8.53
N ALA A 142 -0.84 3.94 -8.86
CA ALA A 142 -0.17 3.19 -9.94
C ALA A 142 0.70 3.96 -10.95
N GLN A 143 0.17 5.02 -11.56
CA GLN A 143 0.89 5.97 -12.42
C GLN A 143 2.18 6.56 -11.82
N TYR A 144 2.39 6.55 -10.50
CA TYR A 144 3.66 6.97 -9.90
C TYR A 144 4.81 6.00 -10.19
N VAL A 145 4.53 4.70 -10.26
CA VAL A 145 5.49 3.65 -10.65
C VAL A 145 6.00 3.90 -12.08
N ASP A 146 5.13 4.44 -12.94
CA ASP A 146 5.49 4.88 -14.30
C ASP A 146 6.06 6.32 -14.36
N GLY A 147 6.02 7.11 -13.28
CA GLY A 147 6.75 8.38 -13.15
C GLY A 147 6.06 9.55 -12.43
N VAL A 148 4.74 9.49 -12.17
CA VAL A 148 3.96 10.60 -11.60
C VAL A 148 4.21 10.78 -10.09
N LEU A 149 5.39 11.31 -9.73
CA LEU A 149 5.78 11.63 -8.34
C LEU A 149 6.74 12.81 -8.23
N GLY A 150 6.87 13.39 -7.03
CA GLY A 150 7.91 14.37 -6.68
C GLY A 150 7.92 14.75 -5.20
N ALA A 151 9.00 15.37 -4.72
CA ALA A 151 9.14 15.72 -3.30
C ALA A 151 8.37 16.99 -2.91
N ILE A 152 7.92 17.10 -1.65
CA ILE A 152 7.42 18.34 -1.05
C ILE A 152 8.16 18.61 0.25
N ILE A 153 8.81 19.77 0.34
CA ILE A 153 9.49 20.22 1.56
C ILE A 153 8.75 21.40 2.17
N VAL A 154 8.20 21.20 3.37
CA VAL A 154 7.55 22.25 4.17
C VAL A 154 8.54 22.76 5.21
N LYS A 155 9.12 23.94 4.99
CA LYS A 155 10.08 24.57 5.91
C LYS A 155 9.38 25.07 7.17
N ASP A 156 10.01 24.91 8.34
CA ASP A 156 9.56 25.60 9.56
C ASP A 156 10.47 26.84 9.81
N PRO A 157 9.92 28.07 9.90
CA PRO A 157 10.67 29.27 10.28
C PRO A 157 11.37 29.16 11.65
N ASP A 158 10.88 28.27 12.51
CA ASP A 158 11.42 27.94 13.83
C ASP A 158 11.94 26.49 13.90
N ASP A 159 12.41 25.93 12.77
CA ASP A 159 13.05 24.61 12.70
C ASP A 159 14.16 24.47 13.79
N PRO A 160 14.01 23.52 14.73
CA PRO A 160 14.90 23.39 15.88
C PRO A 160 16.33 22.97 15.51
N TYR A 161 16.50 22.40 14.30
CA TYR A 161 17.79 21.97 13.76
C TYR A 161 18.36 22.93 12.71
N GLN A 162 17.78 24.12 12.49
CA GLN A 162 18.25 25.06 11.46
C GLN A 162 19.72 25.51 11.62
N ASN A 163 20.28 25.50 12.84
CA ASN A 163 21.70 25.81 13.09
C ASN A 163 22.61 24.57 13.05
N ASP A 164 22.01 23.39 12.91
CA ASP A 164 22.64 22.08 13.10
C ASP A 164 23.06 21.42 11.78
N TYR A 165 22.62 21.97 10.64
CA TYR A 165 23.11 21.73 9.29
C TYR A 165 23.47 23.05 8.59
N ASP A 166 24.23 22.99 7.50
CA ASP A 166 24.67 24.14 6.70
C ASP A 166 24.02 24.18 5.30
N GLU A 167 23.52 23.03 4.82
CA GLU A 167 22.92 22.82 3.50
C GLU A 167 21.84 21.72 3.58
N GLU A 168 20.91 21.69 2.62
CA GLU A 168 19.89 20.64 2.46
C GLU A 168 20.02 19.93 1.11
N MET A 169 19.75 18.62 1.09
CA MET A 169 19.62 17.81 -0.13
C MET A 169 18.44 16.86 -0.01
N ILE A 170 17.85 16.50 -1.15
CA ILE A 170 16.70 15.57 -1.23
C ILE A 170 17.19 14.30 -1.91
N ILE A 171 16.89 13.16 -1.29
CA ILE A 171 17.28 11.83 -1.74
C ILE A 171 15.98 11.04 -1.97
N LEU A 172 15.61 10.87 -3.24
CA LEU A 172 14.50 10.01 -3.65
C LEU A 172 15.06 8.62 -3.99
N LEU A 173 14.55 7.60 -3.32
CA LEU A 173 14.87 6.19 -3.57
C LEU A 173 13.63 5.54 -4.22
N SER A 174 13.80 4.82 -5.32
CA SER A 174 12.72 4.04 -5.90
C SER A 174 13.27 2.74 -6.47
N ASP A 175 12.46 1.69 -6.50
CA ASP A 175 12.61 0.66 -7.53
C ASP A 175 12.27 1.22 -8.93
N TRP A 176 12.50 0.41 -9.95
CA TRP A 176 12.31 0.80 -11.34
C TRP A 176 11.98 -0.42 -12.21
N TYR A 177 10.96 -0.23 -13.05
CA TYR A 177 10.44 -1.23 -13.96
C TYR A 177 10.68 -0.79 -15.40
N HIS A 178 10.97 -1.74 -16.30
CA HIS A 178 11.16 -1.48 -17.73
C HIS A 178 9.84 -1.60 -18.51
N ASN A 179 8.88 -2.34 -17.96
CA ASN A 179 7.48 -2.43 -18.43
C ASN A 179 6.58 -1.33 -17.82
N GLU A 180 5.58 -0.89 -18.58
CA GLU A 180 4.54 0.03 -18.09
C GLU A 180 3.60 -0.64 -17.08
N THR A 181 3.18 0.11 -16.08
CA THR A 181 2.42 -0.39 -14.92
C THR A 181 1.07 -0.98 -15.33
N SER A 182 0.46 -0.46 -16.40
CA SER A 182 -0.75 -1.04 -17.03
C SER A 182 -0.56 -2.49 -17.48
N THR A 183 0.65 -2.86 -17.95
CA THR A 183 0.99 -4.24 -18.34
C THR A 183 1.23 -5.10 -17.11
N LEU A 184 1.92 -4.55 -16.10
CA LEU A 184 2.24 -5.26 -14.86
C LEU A 184 0.97 -5.59 -14.06
N LEU A 185 0.06 -4.62 -13.87
CA LEU A 185 -1.23 -4.84 -13.23
C LEU A 185 -2.12 -5.82 -14.01
N SER A 186 -2.10 -5.78 -15.34
CA SER A 186 -2.86 -6.74 -16.17
C SER A 186 -2.39 -8.19 -16.01
N TYR A 187 -1.13 -8.42 -15.63
CA TYR A 187 -0.61 -9.74 -15.28
C TYR A 187 -0.86 -10.08 -13.81
N TYR A 188 -0.51 -9.17 -12.90
CA TYR A 188 -0.63 -9.33 -11.46
C TYR A 188 -2.08 -9.62 -11.01
N LEU A 189 -3.05 -8.85 -11.54
CA LEU A 189 -4.49 -9.05 -11.26
C LEU A 189 -5.13 -10.11 -12.17
N SER A 190 -4.43 -11.22 -12.40
CA SER A 190 -4.92 -12.37 -13.18
C SER A 190 -4.61 -13.70 -12.47
N PRO A 191 -5.32 -14.80 -12.77
CA PRO A 191 -5.02 -16.12 -12.20
C PRO A 191 -3.67 -16.73 -12.65
N ALA A 192 -2.88 -16.01 -13.46
CA ALA A 192 -1.58 -16.44 -13.95
C ALA A 192 -0.40 -15.84 -13.16
N SER A 193 -0.65 -14.97 -12.18
CA SER A 193 0.36 -14.44 -11.24
C SER A 193 0.51 -15.29 -9.98
N ASP A 194 -0.52 -16.07 -9.61
CA ASP A 194 -0.66 -16.71 -8.29
C ASP A 194 -0.62 -15.69 -7.11
N GLY A 195 -0.85 -14.40 -7.40
CA GLY A 195 -0.64 -13.30 -6.46
C GLY A 195 0.81 -12.79 -6.36
N THR A 196 1.76 -13.36 -7.11
CA THR A 196 3.18 -12.95 -7.09
C THR A 196 3.35 -11.53 -7.62
N GLU A 197 3.97 -10.64 -6.86
CA GLU A 197 4.21 -9.25 -7.25
C GLU A 197 5.19 -9.12 -8.43
N PRO A 198 5.00 -8.11 -9.30
CA PRO A 198 5.99 -7.72 -10.31
C PRO A 198 7.39 -7.47 -9.72
N GLN A 199 8.37 -8.27 -10.14
CA GLN A 199 9.78 -8.01 -9.85
C GLN A 199 10.25 -6.74 -10.60
N PRO A 200 10.90 -5.76 -9.94
CA PRO A 200 11.54 -4.65 -10.62
C PRO A 200 12.80 -5.12 -11.36
N ASP A 201 13.20 -4.36 -12.38
CA ASP A 201 14.46 -4.55 -13.11
C ASP A 201 15.62 -3.87 -12.37
N ASN A 202 15.36 -2.78 -11.65
CA ASN A 202 16.41 -1.95 -11.05
C ASN A 202 15.90 -1.18 -9.82
N GLY A 203 16.79 -0.38 -9.23
CA GLY A 203 16.41 0.75 -8.39
C GLY A 203 17.27 1.98 -8.70
N LEU A 204 16.83 3.14 -8.20
CA LEU A 204 17.33 4.47 -8.57
C LEU A 204 17.57 5.34 -7.34
N ILE A 205 18.60 6.19 -7.41
CA ILE A 205 18.77 7.33 -6.48
C ILE A 205 18.58 8.62 -7.30
N ASN A 206 17.57 9.42 -6.96
CA ASN A 206 17.13 10.61 -7.69
C ASN A 206 16.93 10.35 -9.19
N GLY A 207 16.26 9.24 -9.52
CA GLY A 207 15.96 8.85 -10.91
C GLY A 207 17.19 8.42 -11.73
N ARG A 208 18.27 7.95 -11.09
CA ARG A 208 19.47 7.44 -11.76
C ARG A 208 20.07 6.20 -11.11
N ASN A 209 20.52 5.28 -11.96
CA ASN A 209 21.46 4.20 -11.66
C ASN A 209 22.14 3.76 -12.97
N ASN A 210 22.87 2.65 -12.97
CA ASN A 210 23.22 1.92 -14.19
C ASN A 210 22.46 0.59 -14.21
N TYR A 211 21.89 0.23 -15.36
CA TYR A 211 21.48 -1.14 -15.68
C TYR A 211 22.59 -1.89 -16.44
N ASN A 212 22.47 -3.22 -16.55
CA ASN A 212 23.35 -4.03 -17.39
C ASN A 212 22.67 -4.32 -18.73
N CYS A 213 23.08 -3.65 -19.81
CA CYS A 213 22.38 -3.80 -21.09
C CYS A 213 22.54 -5.19 -21.74
N THR A 214 23.41 -6.07 -21.24
CA THR A 214 23.48 -7.46 -21.74
C THR A 214 22.27 -8.32 -21.34
N TRP A 215 21.45 -7.85 -20.39
CA TRP A 215 20.18 -8.48 -20.00
C TRP A 215 19.00 -8.04 -20.88
N VAL A 216 19.16 -6.98 -21.67
CA VAL A 216 18.10 -6.38 -22.48
C VAL A 216 17.93 -7.11 -23.82
N PRO A 217 16.70 -7.50 -24.21
CA PRO A 217 16.44 -8.04 -25.54
C PRO A 217 16.82 -7.06 -26.65
N VAL A 218 17.48 -7.54 -27.71
CA VAL A 218 18.04 -6.74 -28.83
C VAL A 218 17.00 -5.85 -29.55
N SER A 219 15.70 -6.08 -29.34
CA SER A 219 14.60 -5.23 -29.83
C SER A 219 14.44 -3.91 -29.05
N HIS A 220 15.04 -3.78 -27.86
CA HIS A 220 14.94 -2.60 -27.00
C HIS A 220 16.25 -1.80 -26.98
N LYS A 221 16.13 -0.49 -26.77
CA LYS A 221 17.28 0.40 -26.68
C LYS A 221 17.73 0.51 -25.23
N CYS A 222 18.99 0.14 -24.97
CA CYS A 222 19.65 0.32 -23.68
C CYS A 222 21.02 0.99 -23.87
N ILE A 223 21.42 1.83 -22.91
CA ILE A 223 22.70 2.56 -22.91
C ILE A 223 23.50 2.17 -21.66
N ASP A 224 24.58 1.41 -21.84
CA ASP A 224 25.46 1.02 -20.74
C ASP A 224 26.08 2.26 -20.07
N ASN A 225 26.15 2.25 -18.74
CA ASN A 225 26.68 3.36 -17.93
C ASN A 225 25.94 4.70 -18.09
N ALA A 226 24.60 4.66 -18.14
CA ALA A 226 23.71 5.83 -18.22
C ALA A 226 23.97 6.96 -17.19
N GLY A 227 24.63 6.62 -16.08
CA GLY A 227 25.28 7.58 -15.19
C GLY A 227 24.54 7.76 -13.88
N LEU A 228 25.29 7.62 -12.78
CA LEU A 228 24.80 7.66 -11.41
C LEU A 228 24.53 9.09 -10.93
N SER A 229 23.60 9.26 -9.99
CA SER A 229 23.42 10.52 -9.27
C SER A 229 24.69 10.94 -8.51
N LYS A 230 24.95 12.24 -8.45
CA LYS A 230 26.17 12.82 -7.84
C LYS A 230 25.83 13.97 -6.90
N PHE A 231 26.22 13.83 -5.65
CA PHE A 231 25.99 14.82 -4.58
C PHE A 231 27.33 15.48 -4.21
N ASN A 232 27.41 16.80 -4.37
CA ASN A 232 28.66 17.55 -4.16
C ASN A 232 28.75 18.05 -2.71
N PHE A 233 29.66 17.47 -1.93
CA PHE A 233 29.91 17.85 -0.54
C PHE A 233 31.10 18.82 -0.44
N VAL A 234 31.05 19.74 0.50
CA VAL A 234 32.17 20.64 0.86
C VAL A 234 32.74 20.16 2.20
N HIS A 235 34.04 19.86 2.24
CA HIS A 235 34.71 19.37 3.44
C HIS A 235 34.45 20.29 4.64
N GLY A 236 33.96 19.73 5.74
CA GLY A 236 33.60 20.42 6.98
C GLY A 236 32.17 20.96 7.04
N LYS A 237 31.40 20.95 5.95
CA LYS A 237 29.95 21.27 6.01
C LYS A 237 29.12 20.10 6.54
N ARG A 238 27.96 20.42 7.09
CA ARG A 238 26.92 19.51 7.56
C ARG A 238 25.74 19.58 6.60
N TYR A 239 25.24 18.43 6.16
CA TYR A 239 24.16 18.30 5.19
C TYR A 239 22.96 17.63 5.84
N ARG A 240 21.78 18.25 5.77
CA ARG A 240 20.52 17.55 6.03
C ARG A 240 20.09 16.85 4.74
N LEU A 241 20.15 15.52 4.75
CA LEU A 241 19.64 14.68 3.68
C LEU A 241 18.19 14.30 4.03
N ARG A 242 17.26 14.66 3.15
CA ARG A 242 15.84 14.30 3.25
C ARG A 242 15.59 13.07 2.40
N VAL A 243 15.57 11.90 3.03
CA VAL A 243 15.48 10.59 2.37
C VAL A 243 14.01 10.16 2.32
N ILE A 244 13.54 9.79 1.13
CA ILE A 244 12.16 9.38 0.84
C ILE A 244 12.25 8.08 0.04
N ASN A 245 11.50 7.05 0.43
CA ASN A 245 11.29 5.87 -0.40
C ASN A 245 9.97 6.06 -1.18
N THR A 246 10.07 6.08 -2.51
CA THR A 246 8.97 6.23 -3.47
C THR A 246 8.91 5.03 -4.44
N SER A 247 9.35 3.86 -3.99
CA SER A 247 9.18 2.56 -4.68
C SER A 247 7.71 2.18 -4.85
N ALA A 248 7.43 1.30 -5.80
CA ALA A 248 6.18 0.54 -5.86
C ALA A 248 6.12 -0.57 -4.80
N PHE A 249 7.26 -1.17 -4.47
CA PHE A 249 7.33 -2.42 -3.70
C PHE A 249 8.54 -2.46 -2.75
N SER A 250 9.69 -1.99 -3.23
CA SER A 250 10.99 -2.30 -2.62
C SER A 250 11.37 -1.40 -1.44
N SER A 251 11.63 -2.02 -0.30
CA SER A 251 12.34 -1.40 0.83
C SER A 251 13.85 -1.35 0.63
N PHE A 252 14.52 -0.36 1.23
CA PHE A 252 15.95 -0.09 1.05
C PHE A 252 16.75 -0.08 2.35
N THR A 253 18.02 -0.50 2.28
CA THR A 253 19.06 -0.08 3.22
C THR A 253 19.86 1.08 2.61
N PHE A 254 19.59 2.30 3.09
CA PHE A 254 20.31 3.51 2.70
C PHE A 254 21.56 3.72 3.56
N SER A 255 22.70 4.07 2.95
CA SER A 255 23.92 4.45 3.67
C SER A 255 24.88 5.29 2.82
N ILE A 256 25.88 5.88 3.47
CA ILE A 256 27.04 6.50 2.81
C ILE A 256 28.30 5.86 3.41
N ASP A 257 29.22 5.39 2.56
CA ASP A 257 30.46 4.75 2.97
C ASP A 257 31.25 5.67 3.93
N GLU A 258 31.70 5.12 5.05
CA GLU A 258 32.47 5.80 6.11
C GLU A 258 31.74 6.93 6.87
N HIS A 259 30.57 7.39 6.42
CA HIS A 259 29.83 8.50 7.03
C HIS A 259 28.69 8.01 7.93
N GLU A 260 28.71 8.43 9.20
CA GLU A 260 27.56 8.31 10.09
C GLU A 260 26.52 9.40 9.80
N MET A 261 25.28 9.14 10.21
CA MET A 261 24.11 9.97 9.96
C MET A 261 23.31 10.08 11.26
N ASP A 262 22.92 11.31 11.67
CA ASP A 262 22.06 11.51 12.84
C ASP A 262 20.61 11.74 12.37
N VAL A 263 19.69 10.82 12.66
CA VAL A 263 18.24 10.97 12.39
C VAL A 263 17.67 12.10 13.24
N ILE A 264 16.97 13.04 12.60
CA ILE A 264 16.37 14.22 13.23
C ILE A 264 14.87 14.43 12.92
N GLU A 265 14.33 13.70 11.95
CA GLU A 265 12.93 13.80 11.52
C GLU A 265 12.47 12.43 11.00
N VAL A 266 11.26 12.03 11.35
CA VAL A 266 10.54 10.87 10.79
C VAL A 266 9.21 11.41 10.29
N GLU A 267 8.98 11.38 8.98
CA GLU A 267 7.66 11.69 8.37
C GLU A 267 7.11 13.07 8.80
N GLY A 268 8.00 14.07 8.83
CA GLY A 268 7.73 15.43 9.31
C GLY A 268 7.85 15.62 10.83
N MET A 269 7.75 14.56 11.62
CA MET A 269 7.83 14.63 13.08
C MET A 269 9.30 14.68 13.55
N MET A 270 9.69 15.78 14.20
CA MET A 270 11.08 15.99 14.66
C MET A 270 11.44 15.03 15.80
N THR A 271 12.57 14.34 15.67
CA THR A 271 13.12 13.43 16.69
C THR A 271 14.25 14.08 17.47
N LYS A 272 14.61 13.48 18.60
CA LYS A 272 15.97 13.64 19.17
C LYS A 272 16.96 12.96 18.21
N ARG A 273 18.19 13.49 18.13
CA ARG A 273 19.28 12.90 17.33
C ARG A 273 19.47 11.42 17.69
N HIS A 274 19.23 10.53 16.74
CA HIS A 274 19.58 9.10 16.84
C HIS A 274 20.65 8.76 15.80
N LYS A 275 21.81 8.28 16.25
CA LYS A 275 23.00 8.08 15.40
C LYS A 275 23.01 6.70 14.76
N ILE A 276 23.07 6.65 13.44
CA ILE A 276 23.11 5.45 12.61
C ILE A 276 24.22 5.53 11.57
N HIS A 277 24.56 4.40 10.96
CA HIS A 277 25.41 4.32 9.77
C HIS A 277 24.67 3.68 8.56
N ARG A 278 23.47 3.14 8.81
CA ARG A 278 22.51 2.59 7.84
C ARG A 278 21.11 2.98 8.28
N LEU A 279 20.26 3.33 7.33
CA LEU A 279 18.84 3.58 7.49
C LEU A 279 18.06 2.49 6.74
N ILE A 280 17.26 1.70 7.45
CA ILE A 280 16.21 0.89 6.81
C ILE A 280 15.04 1.83 6.54
N ILE A 281 14.55 1.84 5.29
CA ILE A 281 13.47 2.73 4.85
C ILE A 281 12.52 1.99 3.91
N ASN A 282 11.31 1.74 4.42
CA ASN A 282 10.26 1.01 3.70
C ASN A 282 9.43 1.95 2.84
N VAL A 283 8.56 1.41 1.98
CA VAL A 283 7.80 2.20 0.99
C VAL A 283 7.04 3.36 1.64
N ALA A 284 7.03 4.52 0.97
CA ALA A 284 6.42 5.79 1.38
C ALA A 284 6.96 6.44 2.67
N GLN A 285 7.94 5.84 3.35
CA GLN A 285 8.54 6.40 4.55
C GLN A 285 9.51 7.54 4.23
N ARG A 286 9.65 8.48 5.18
CA ARG A 286 10.60 9.61 5.07
C ARG A 286 11.40 9.81 6.35
N TYR A 287 12.69 10.10 6.20
CA TYR A 287 13.59 10.46 7.30
C TYR A 287 14.47 11.64 6.90
N SER A 288 14.61 12.65 7.76
CA SER A 288 15.75 13.58 7.65
C SER A 288 16.92 13.07 8.50
N VAL A 289 18.11 13.05 7.91
CA VAL A 289 19.36 12.75 8.61
C VAL A 289 20.38 13.87 8.43
N ILE A 290 21.17 14.18 9.45
CA ILE A 290 22.31 15.09 9.34
C ILE A 290 23.59 14.28 9.13
N VAL A 291 24.32 14.59 8.06
CA VAL A 291 25.61 13.98 7.70
C VAL A 291 26.69 15.07 7.71
N THR A 292 27.83 14.83 8.37
CA THR A 292 28.97 15.77 8.35
C THR A 292 29.98 15.33 7.30
N ALA A 293 30.46 16.27 6.48
CA ALA A 293 31.50 16.03 5.48
C ALA A 293 32.91 16.10 6.10
N ASP A 294 33.17 15.27 7.12
CA ASP A 294 34.39 15.27 7.94
C ASP A 294 35.53 14.38 7.42
N LYS A 295 35.33 13.69 6.29
CA LYS A 295 36.29 12.71 5.75
C LYS A 295 37.33 13.36 4.82
N PRO A 296 38.51 12.73 4.63
CA PRO A 296 39.50 13.23 3.67
C PRO A 296 38.91 13.42 2.28
N VAL A 297 39.29 14.50 1.59
CA VAL A 297 38.75 14.90 0.29
C VAL A 297 38.90 13.78 -0.75
N SER A 298 37.77 13.12 -1.04
CA SER A 298 37.68 11.91 -1.86
C SER A 298 36.26 11.75 -2.44
N ASN A 299 36.04 10.66 -3.15
CA ASN A 299 34.71 10.22 -3.59
C ASN A 299 34.29 9.00 -2.77
N PHE A 300 33.03 8.98 -2.30
CA PHE A 300 32.44 7.94 -1.45
C PHE A 300 31.17 7.40 -2.12
N TRP A 301 30.89 6.10 -1.97
CA TRP A 301 29.61 5.56 -2.39
C TRP A 301 28.50 5.98 -1.41
N MET A 302 27.43 6.56 -1.95
CA MET A 302 26.10 6.48 -1.37
C MET A 302 25.42 5.23 -1.92
N ARG A 303 24.69 4.50 -1.08
CA ARG A 303 24.06 3.22 -1.39
C ARG A 303 22.59 3.24 -1.01
N ALA A 304 21.78 2.54 -1.79
CA ALA A 304 20.43 2.15 -1.44
C ALA A 304 20.26 0.68 -1.89
N ASP A 305 20.75 -0.24 -1.06
CA ASP A 305 20.76 -1.66 -1.42
C ASP A 305 19.34 -2.25 -1.17
N LEU A 306 18.72 -2.83 -2.21
CA LEU A 306 17.35 -3.37 -2.15
C LEU A 306 17.28 -4.53 -1.15
N GLN A 307 16.19 -4.59 -0.39
CA GLN A 307 15.97 -5.64 0.61
C GLN A 307 15.37 -6.92 0.00
N ILE A 308 15.98 -7.43 -1.08
CA ILE A 308 15.48 -8.56 -1.91
C ILE A 308 15.06 -9.84 -1.16
N LYS A 309 15.48 -10.03 0.10
CA LYS A 309 15.13 -11.20 0.91
C LYS A 309 13.74 -11.15 1.56
N CYS A 310 13.09 -9.98 1.52
CA CYS A 310 11.72 -9.82 1.99
C CYS A 310 10.69 -10.15 0.89
N TYR A 311 11.12 -10.03 -0.37
CA TYR A 311 10.24 -10.08 -1.55
C TYR A 311 10.45 -11.33 -2.42
N TYR A 312 11.56 -12.05 -2.24
CA TYR A 312 11.87 -13.27 -2.98
C TYR A 312 12.38 -14.34 -2.03
N ASP A 313 11.74 -15.51 -2.04
CA ASP A 313 12.29 -16.70 -1.38
C ASP A 313 13.66 -17.04 -1.99
N SER A 314 14.53 -17.52 -1.14
CA SER A 314 15.82 -18.16 -1.44
C SER A 314 15.79 -19.25 -2.52
N SER A 315 14.63 -19.82 -2.86
CA SER A 315 14.47 -20.77 -3.97
C SER A 315 14.25 -20.11 -5.35
N ILE A 316 13.86 -18.83 -5.39
CA ILE A 316 13.59 -18.09 -6.63
C ILE A 316 14.91 -17.56 -7.20
N GLU A 317 15.20 -17.91 -8.46
CA GLU A 317 16.32 -17.30 -9.18
C GLU A 317 15.93 -15.86 -9.58
N ILE A 318 16.46 -14.87 -8.87
CA ILE A 318 16.31 -13.45 -9.20
C ILE A 318 17.08 -13.18 -10.50
N VAL A 319 16.34 -13.09 -11.60
CA VAL A 319 16.89 -12.87 -12.95
C VAL A 319 16.82 -11.38 -13.29
N HIS A 320 17.93 -10.86 -13.84
CA HIS A 320 18.08 -9.51 -14.40
C HIS A 320 17.87 -8.29 -13.47
N LEU A 321 17.57 -8.46 -12.18
CA LEU A 321 17.56 -7.35 -11.21
C LEU A 321 18.98 -6.90 -10.82
N ASN A 322 19.21 -5.57 -10.73
CA ASN A 322 20.36 -4.99 -10.03
C ASN A 322 19.98 -4.49 -8.61
N PRO A 323 20.27 -5.26 -7.54
CA PRO A 323 19.90 -4.87 -6.18
C PRO A 323 20.82 -3.82 -5.52
N TYR A 324 21.91 -3.41 -6.17
CA TYR A 324 22.97 -2.59 -5.55
C TYR A 324 23.00 -1.15 -6.09
N VAL A 325 21.96 -0.37 -5.79
CA VAL A 325 21.80 1.02 -6.26
C VAL A 325 22.83 1.95 -5.64
N LYS A 326 23.48 2.78 -6.47
CA LYS A 326 24.61 3.63 -6.05
C LYS A 326 24.52 5.05 -6.57
N ALA A 327 24.98 5.98 -5.75
CA ALA A 327 25.26 7.36 -6.10
C ALA A 327 26.64 7.77 -5.58
N ILE A 328 27.18 8.89 -6.07
CA ILE A 328 28.53 9.36 -5.74
C ILE A 328 28.43 10.59 -4.84
N VAL A 329 28.92 10.48 -3.60
CA VAL A 329 29.25 11.64 -2.77
C VAL A 329 30.64 12.11 -3.16
N HIS A 330 30.74 13.34 -3.67
CA HIS A 330 31.96 13.91 -4.22
C HIS A 330 32.39 15.11 -3.39
N TYR A 331 33.53 15.03 -2.73
CA TYR A 331 34.07 16.18 -2.01
C TYR A 331 34.67 17.20 -2.99
N GLY A 332 34.42 18.48 -2.75
CA GLY A 332 35.05 19.57 -3.49
C GLY A 332 36.58 19.47 -3.46
N GLY A 333 37.20 19.28 -4.63
CA GLY A 333 38.64 19.04 -4.78
C GLY A 333 39.05 17.57 -4.93
N ALA A 334 38.11 16.63 -4.83
CA ALA A 334 38.35 15.22 -5.16
C ALA A 334 38.53 15.04 -6.68
N ASN A 335 39.13 13.92 -7.08
CA ASN A 335 39.28 13.56 -8.50
C ASN A 335 37.92 13.18 -9.14
N HIS A 336 37.91 12.93 -10.46
CA HIS A 336 36.70 12.57 -11.20
C HIS A 336 36.50 11.04 -11.39
N LEU A 337 37.21 10.20 -10.62
CA LEU A 337 37.08 8.74 -10.68
C LEU A 337 35.94 8.26 -9.76
N ASN A 338 35.35 7.11 -10.08
CA ASN A 338 34.36 6.47 -9.21
C ASN A 338 34.95 6.15 -7.81
N PRO A 339 34.14 6.21 -6.73
CA PRO A 339 34.57 5.81 -5.41
C PRO A 339 35.17 4.39 -5.35
N THR A 340 36.24 4.23 -4.57
CA THR A 340 36.84 2.93 -4.25
C THR A 340 36.57 2.50 -2.80
N THR A 341 35.69 3.24 -2.11
CA THR A 341 35.28 3.01 -0.73
C THR A 341 34.51 1.70 -0.58
N LYS A 342 34.47 1.18 0.65
CA LYS A 342 33.74 -0.04 1.00
C LYS A 342 32.55 0.28 1.88
N GLY A 343 31.46 -0.45 1.65
CA GLY A 343 30.33 -0.47 2.56
C GLY A 343 30.75 -0.88 3.97
N TRP A 344 30.00 -0.38 4.95
CA TRP A 344 30.14 -0.70 6.37
C TRP A 344 30.18 -2.22 6.61
N ALA A 345 31.02 -2.67 7.54
CA ALA A 345 31.44 -4.08 7.63
C ALA A 345 30.38 -5.06 8.17
N ASP A 346 29.27 -4.54 8.68
CA ASP A 346 28.22 -5.28 9.38
C ASP A 346 27.42 -6.17 8.43
N ASN A 347 26.92 -7.29 8.95
CA ASN A 347 26.19 -8.27 8.16
C ASN A 347 24.82 -7.74 7.72
N LEU A 348 24.67 -7.38 6.44
CA LEU A 348 23.37 -6.97 5.88
C LEU A 348 22.27 -8.01 6.15
N ASN A 349 22.59 -9.31 6.16
CA ASN A 349 21.62 -10.37 6.49
C ASN A 349 21.03 -10.30 7.92
N SER A 350 21.54 -9.44 8.81
CA SER A 350 20.91 -9.14 10.12
C SER A 350 20.12 -7.81 10.15
N LEU A 351 20.02 -7.13 9.00
CA LEU A 351 19.21 -5.94 8.75
C LEU A 351 18.15 -6.18 7.65
N ASN A 352 18.32 -7.22 6.84
CA ASN A 352 17.31 -7.75 5.91
C ASN A 352 16.14 -8.40 6.66
N ASN A 353 15.27 -7.59 7.26
CA ASN A 353 14.02 -8.03 7.89
C ASN A 353 12.82 -7.08 7.64
N CYS A 354 12.99 -6.04 6.81
CA CYS A 354 12.01 -5.08 6.29
C CYS A 354 11.01 -4.42 7.27
N ILE A 355 11.14 -4.64 8.58
CA ILE A 355 10.47 -3.83 9.60
C ILE A 355 11.07 -2.42 9.66
N ASP A 356 10.32 -1.49 10.25
CA ASP A 356 10.77 -0.11 10.48
C ASP A 356 12.10 -0.03 11.24
N LEU A 357 12.84 1.07 11.04
CA LEU A 357 13.90 1.47 11.96
C LEU A 357 13.35 1.52 13.39
N ASN A 358 13.97 0.78 14.31
CA ASN A 358 13.44 0.46 15.64
C ASN A 358 12.81 1.67 16.35
N THR A 359 11.49 1.64 16.50
CA THR A 359 10.68 2.71 17.11
C THR A 359 11.00 2.94 18.60
N SER A 360 11.69 1.99 19.26
CA SER A 360 12.21 2.20 20.62
C SER A 360 13.41 3.14 20.67
N ASP A 361 14.22 3.19 19.62
CA ASP A 361 15.42 4.02 19.52
C ASP A 361 15.11 5.45 19.02
N LEU A 362 14.00 5.60 18.29
CA LEU A 362 13.49 6.87 17.76
C LEU A 362 12.59 7.57 18.79
N LYS A 363 13.09 8.64 19.42
CA LYS A 363 12.34 9.43 20.42
C LYS A 363 11.91 10.79 19.87
N PRO A 364 10.66 11.23 20.10
CA PRO A 364 10.22 12.57 19.68
C PRO A 364 11.04 13.66 20.38
N LEU A 365 11.29 14.76 19.66
CA LEU A 365 12.10 15.89 20.15
C LEU A 365 11.44 16.58 21.34
N VAL A 366 10.14 16.86 21.20
CA VAL A 366 9.25 17.36 22.25
C VAL A 366 8.33 16.22 22.67
N LEU A 367 8.13 16.02 23.98
CA LEU A 367 7.18 15.02 24.47
C LEU A 367 5.75 15.53 24.29
N GLU A 368 4.94 14.82 23.52
CA GLU A 368 3.51 15.08 23.39
C GLU A 368 2.73 14.53 24.59
N ASN A 369 1.60 15.17 24.95
CA ASN A 369 0.68 14.63 25.94
C ASN A 369 -0.26 13.62 25.28
N ILE A 370 0.21 12.38 25.15
CA ILE A 370 -0.56 11.29 24.53
C ILE A 370 -1.79 10.97 25.40
N PRO A 371 -3.00 10.84 24.81
CA PRO A 371 -4.17 10.39 25.54
C PRO A 371 -3.92 9.01 26.16
N ARG A 372 -4.14 8.86 27.48
CA ARG A 372 -3.74 7.66 28.24
C ARG A 372 -4.53 6.40 27.88
N LYS A 373 -5.75 6.55 27.36
CA LYS A 373 -6.63 5.48 26.89
C LYS A 373 -7.23 5.91 25.54
N ALA A 374 -7.59 4.94 24.71
CA ALA A 374 -8.51 5.16 23.60
C ALA A 374 -9.97 5.17 24.08
N ASP A 375 -10.83 5.87 23.35
CA ASP A 375 -12.30 5.82 23.50
C ASP A 375 -12.91 4.63 22.74
N GLN A 376 -12.16 4.06 21.80
CA GLN A 376 -12.53 2.88 21.02
C GLN A 376 -11.28 2.17 20.51
N THR A 377 -11.28 0.84 20.57
CA THR A 377 -10.31 -0.01 19.87
C THR A 377 -10.96 -0.59 18.63
N ILE A 378 -10.23 -0.65 17.52
CA ILE A 378 -10.64 -1.27 16.25
C ILE A 378 -9.62 -2.34 15.91
N TYR A 379 -10.11 -3.49 15.45
CA TYR A 379 -9.30 -4.64 15.05
C TYR A 379 -9.45 -4.86 13.55
N LEU A 380 -8.33 -4.91 12.84
CA LEU A 380 -8.24 -5.27 11.43
C LEU A 380 -7.35 -6.50 11.29
N ASN A 381 -7.78 -7.48 10.50
CA ASN A 381 -6.93 -8.54 9.99
C ASN A 381 -6.65 -8.30 8.50
N VAL A 382 -5.39 -8.22 8.14
CA VAL A 382 -4.90 -8.19 6.76
C VAL A 382 -4.64 -9.63 6.31
N SER A 383 -5.08 -9.99 5.11
CA SER A 383 -4.76 -11.26 4.44
C SER A 383 -4.79 -11.10 2.92
N PHE A 384 -4.31 -12.12 2.21
CA PHE A 384 -4.51 -12.30 0.78
C PHE A 384 -5.32 -13.58 0.53
N ASP A 385 -6.36 -13.48 -0.29
CA ASP A 385 -7.32 -14.56 -0.57
C ASP A 385 -7.79 -14.48 -2.04
N GLU A 386 -8.10 -15.63 -2.67
CA GLU A 386 -8.67 -15.66 -4.03
C GLU A 386 -10.11 -15.11 -4.10
N ASP A 387 -10.40 -14.29 -5.10
CA ASP A 387 -11.77 -13.97 -5.50
C ASP A 387 -12.42 -15.09 -6.35
N ALA A 388 -13.73 -14.97 -6.62
CA ALA A 388 -14.51 -15.95 -7.38
C ALA A 388 -14.10 -16.14 -8.86
N SER A 389 -13.05 -15.44 -9.31
CA SER A 389 -12.41 -15.58 -10.63
C SER A 389 -11.01 -16.20 -10.55
N HIS A 390 -10.58 -16.66 -9.36
CA HIS A 390 -9.22 -17.12 -9.04
C HIS A 390 -8.15 -16.02 -9.18
N ILE A 391 -8.51 -14.76 -8.90
CA ILE A 391 -7.55 -13.65 -8.80
C ILE A 391 -7.29 -13.40 -7.32
N ASN A 392 -6.02 -13.43 -6.91
CA ASN A 392 -5.64 -13.12 -5.53
C ASN A 392 -5.91 -11.64 -5.21
N ARG A 393 -6.51 -11.36 -4.05
CA ARG A 393 -6.92 -10.02 -3.59
C ARG A 393 -6.42 -9.75 -2.18
N GLY A 394 -6.01 -8.50 -1.96
CA GLY A 394 -5.79 -7.98 -0.62
C GLY A 394 -7.12 -7.81 0.11
N MET A 395 -7.20 -8.38 1.30
CA MET A 395 -8.38 -8.41 2.16
C MET A 395 -8.12 -7.65 3.47
N ILE A 396 -9.13 -6.90 3.93
CA ILE A 396 -9.17 -6.38 5.30
C ILE A 396 -10.44 -6.90 5.96
N ASN A 397 -10.28 -7.63 7.07
CA ASN A 397 -11.34 -8.41 7.73
C ASN A 397 -12.11 -9.33 6.75
N GLY A 398 -11.39 -9.99 5.85
CA GLY A 398 -11.95 -10.92 4.85
C GLY A 398 -12.77 -10.22 3.74
N THR A 399 -12.51 -8.94 3.46
CA THR A 399 -13.14 -8.21 2.37
C THR A 399 -12.14 -7.32 1.62
N SER A 400 -12.13 -7.43 0.28
CA SER A 400 -11.31 -6.59 -0.60
C SER A 400 -12.04 -5.29 -0.97
N TYR A 401 -11.30 -4.20 -1.09
CA TYR A 401 -11.83 -2.90 -1.50
C TYR A 401 -12.11 -2.86 -3.00
N VAL A 402 -13.31 -2.41 -3.37
CA VAL A 402 -13.70 -2.17 -4.77
C VAL A 402 -13.96 -0.68 -4.96
N ILE A 403 -13.12 -0.04 -5.76
CA ILE A 403 -13.21 1.39 -6.07
C ILE A 403 -14.49 1.75 -6.84
N ASP A 404 -15.03 2.94 -6.59
CA ASP A 404 -16.15 3.53 -7.34
C ASP A 404 -15.85 5.00 -7.65
N GLU A 405 -14.97 5.19 -8.64
CA GLU A 405 -14.48 6.50 -9.10
C GLU A 405 -15.59 7.47 -9.54
N ARG A 406 -16.76 6.95 -9.93
CA ARG A 406 -17.88 7.74 -10.47
C ARG A 406 -18.78 8.32 -9.38
N ASN A 407 -18.74 7.75 -8.17
CA ASN A 407 -19.53 8.20 -7.04
C ASN A 407 -18.71 8.07 -5.74
N PRO A 408 -17.68 8.89 -5.52
CA PRO A 408 -16.77 8.76 -4.38
C PRO A 408 -17.46 8.76 -3.00
N THR A 409 -16.84 8.15 -2.00
CA THR A 409 -17.40 8.09 -0.62
C THR A 409 -17.78 9.46 -0.08
N ILE A 410 -16.94 10.48 -0.26
CA ILE A 410 -17.21 11.85 0.19
C ILE A 410 -18.53 12.40 -0.39
N ASN A 411 -18.85 12.14 -1.65
CA ASN A 411 -20.12 12.56 -2.27
C ASN A 411 -21.34 11.86 -1.63
N ARG A 412 -21.16 10.62 -1.18
CA ARG A 412 -22.19 9.85 -0.48
C ARG A 412 -22.43 10.42 0.93
N VAL A 413 -21.37 10.73 1.65
CA VAL A 413 -21.45 11.29 3.01
C VAL A 413 -21.97 12.74 3.00
N MET A 414 -21.46 13.58 2.10
CA MET A 414 -21.82 15.00 2.02
C MET A 414 -23.23 15.20 1.46
N PHE A 415 -23.49 14.74 0.23
CA PHE A 415 -24.72 15.09 -0.50
C PHE A 415 -25.88 14.11 -0.31
N LYS A 416 -25.59 12.84 0.03
CA LYS A 416 -26.62 11.78 0.17
C LYS A 416 -26.89 11.38 1.63
N ASN A 417 -26.15 11.94 2.60
CA ASN A 417 -26.18 11.55 4.01
C ASN A 417 -26.07 10.02 4.23
N GLN A 418 -25.23 9.35 3.43
CA GLN A 418 -25.08 7.91 3.50
C GLN A 418 -24.27 7.51 4.75
N THR A 419 -24.87 6.67 5.60
CA THR A 419 -24.25 6.12 6.82
C THR A 419 -24.01 4.61 6.77
N LEU A 420 -24.56 3.92 5.77
CA LEU A 420 -24.40 2.49 5.54
C LEU A 420 -23.70 2.26 4.21
N PHE A 421 -22.69 1.39 4.21
CA PHE A 421 -21.84 1.12 3.05
C PHE A 421 -21.81 -0.39 2.77
N LYS A 422 -21.49 -0.78 1.52
CA LYS A 422 -21.25 -2.20 1.19
C LYS A 422 -19.97 -2.67 1.89
N PRO A 423 -19.83 -3.97 2.22
CA PRO A 423 -18.58 -4.53 2.72
C PRO A 423 -17.39 -4.14 1.83
N SER A 424 -17.51 -4.27 0.50
CA SER A 424 -16.49 -3.93 -0.52
C SER A 424 -16.14 -2.43 -0.63
N GLN A 425 -16.45 -1.62 0.39
CA GLN A 425 -15.96 -0.26 0.57
C GLN A 425 -15.01 -0.15 1.77
N ASN A 426 -14.85 -1.21 2.56
CA ASN A 426 -13.92 -1.32 3.69
C ASN A 426 -13.98 -0.11 4.65
N VAL A 427 -15.21 0.31 4.98
CA VAL A 427 -15.49 1.41 5.92
C VAL A 427 -15.46 0.88 7.35
N PHE A 428 -14.37 1.13 8.09
CA PHE A 428 -14.19 0.62 9.46
C PHE A 428 -14.42 1.67 10.56
N GLY A 429 -14.59 2.95 10.20
CA GLY A 429 -14.98 4.01 11.13
C GLY A 429 -16.10 4.89 10.60
N LEU A 430 -17.03 5.27 11.48
CA LEU A 430 -18.00 6.35 11.28
C LEU A 430 -18.12 7.15 12.58
N PHE A 431 -17.20 8.08 12.80
CA PHE A 431 -17.02 8.75 14.08
C PHE A 431 -17.85 10.04 14.14
N ASN A 432 -19.07 9.97 14.67
CA ASN A 432 -19.99 11.12 14.79
C ASN A 432 -19.53 12.20 15.79
N VAL A 433 -18.56 11.88 16.65
CA VAL A 433 -17.88 12.77 17.60
C VAL A 433 -16.40 12.42 17.59
N SER A 434 -15.54 13.34 18.04
CA SER A 434 -14.10 13.07 18.07
C SER A 434 -13.78 12.00 19.11
N LYS A 435 -12.82 11.13 18.77
CA LYS A 435 -12.39 9.99 19.59
C LYS A 435 -10.90 9.77 19.49
N VAL A 436 -10.29 9.29 20.56
CA VAL A 436 -9.00 8.59 20.52
C VAL A 436 -9.27 7.15 20.06
N ILE A 437 -8.60 6.72 19.00
CA ILE A 437 -8.73 5.37 18.42
C ILE A 437 -7.41 4.61 18.65
N ASP A 438 -7.52 3.40 19.21
CA ASP A 438 -6.47 2.38 19.08
C ASP A 438 -6.83 1.52 17.86
N LEU A 439 -5.94 1.47 16.86
CA LEU A 439 -6.04 0.55 15.74
C LEU A 439 -5.04 -0.58 15.94
N VAL A 440 -5.55 -1.79 16.17
CA VAL A 440 -4.79 -3.03 16.17
C VAL A 440 -4.91 -3.62 14.77
N VAL A 441 -3.77 -3.86 14.11
CA VAL A 441 -3.74 -4.55 12.82
C VAL A 441 -2.90 -5.80 12.96
N TYR A 442 -3.51 -6.94 12.71
CA TYR A 442 -2.85 -8.22 12.51
C TYR A 442 -2.63 -8.45 11.01
N ASN A 443 -1.53 -9.09 10.66
CA ASN A 443 -1.16 -9.40 9.29
C ASN A 443 -1.01 -10.91 9.12
N SER A 444 -2.06 -11.58 8.62
CA SER A 444 -2.06 -13.02 8.35
C SER A 444 -1.28 -13.43 7.10
N ASP A 445 -0.64 -12.48 6.41
CA ASP A 445 0.23 -12.73 5.26
C ASP A 445 1.67 -13.09 5.67
N ASP A 446 2.40 -13.77 4.79
CA ASP A 446 3.81 -14.13 4.99
C ASP A 446 4.78 -12.97 4.65
N GLY A 447 4.33 -11.93 3.94
CA GLY A 447 5.09 -10.71 3.65
C GLY A 447 4.82 -9.55 4.63
N GLU A 448 5.68 -8.53 4.64
CA GLU A 448 5.46 -7.33 5.45
C GLU A 448 4.75 -6.19 4.69
N HIS A 449 4.01 -5.34 5.40
CA HIS A 449 3.16 -4.33 4.76
C HIS A 449 3.37 -2.92 5.37
N PRO A 450 3.94 -1.95 4.64
CA PRO A 450 4.03 -0.55 5.08
C PRO A 450 2.67 0.13 4.98
N PHE A 451 1.90 0.19 6.07
CA PHE A 451 0.55 0.78 6.07
C PHE A 451 0.58 2.30 6.31
N HIS A 452 -0.05 3.06 5.41
CA HIS A 452 -0.24 4.52 5.49
C HIS A 452 -1.63 4.89 6.01
N LEU A 453 -1.76 5.98 6.77
CA LEU A 453 -3.03 6.62 7.14
C LEU A 453 -3.09 8.07 6.61
N HIS A 454 -4.05 8.36 5.75
CA HIS A 454 -4.28 9.71 5.21
C HIS A 454 -4.75 10.68 6.31
N GLY A 455 -4.51 11.99 6.13
CA GLY A 455 -5.07 13.05 6.99
C GLY A 455 -4.55 13.12 8.43
N HIS A 456 -3.73 12.17 8.89
CA HIS A 456 -3.29 12.04 10.28
C HIS A 456 -1.82 11.63 10.39
N VAL A 457 -1.23 11.89 11.56
CA VAL A 457 -0.06 11.17 12.07
C VAL A 457 -0.45 10.46 13.36
N PHE A 458 -0.07 9.19 13.48
CA PHE A 458 -0.39 8.29 14.58
C PHE A 458 0.84 7.96 15.43
N TRP A 459 0.63 7.67 16.71
CA TRP A 459 1.69 7.16 17.59
C TRP A 459 1.82 5.65 17.42
N VAL A 460 3.01 5.14 17.12
CA VAL A 460 3.28 3.70 17.08
C VAL A 460 3.52 3.21 18.51
N LEU A 461 2.50 2.58 19.11
CA LEU A 461 2.54 2.18 20.51
C LEU A 461 3.32 0.88 20.73
N GLY A 462 3.38 0.01 19.72
CA GLY A 462 4.18 -1.22 19.73
C GLY A 462 3.83 -2.15 18.57
N SER A 463 4.66 -3.16 18.36
CA SER A 463 4.45 -4.26 17.40
C SER A 463 4.96 -5.59 17.97
N GLY A 464 4.55 -6.71 17.39
CA GLY A 464 4.97 -8.04 17.82
C GLY A 464 4.85 -9.13 16.75
N PRO A 465 5.52 -10.29 16.95
CA PRO A 465 5.60 -11.35 15.96
C PRO A 465 4.66 -12.54 16.25
N VAL A 466 4.77 -13.56 15.38
CA VAL A 466 4.42 -14.98 15.55
C VAL A 466 3.69 -15.40 16.85
N GLY A 467 2.35 -15.37 16.88
CA GLY A 467 1.55 -15.97 17.95
C GLY A 467 1.63 -15.22 19.28
N THR A 468 1.98 -13.93 19.24
CA THR A 468 1.88 -13.01 20.38
C THR A 468 0.66 -12.10 20.22
N GLU A 469 0.10 -11.67 21.34
CA GLU A 469 -1.01 -10.70 21.38
C GLU A 469 -0.53 -9.35 21.92
N PRO A 470 -1.13 -8.22 21.51
CA PRO A 470 -0.78 -6.90 22.02
C PRO A 470 -1.15 -6.75 23.50
N ASP A 471 -0.14 -6.83 24.38
CA ASP A 471 -0.30 -6.48 25.78
C ASP A 471 -0.35 -4.95 25.95
N PHE A 472 -1.56 -4.41 25.98
CA PHE A 472 -1.85 -2.99 26.19
C PHE A 472 -1.24 -2.38 27.46
N SER A 473 -0.82 -3.18 28.45
CA SER A 473 -0.09 -2.70 29.64
C SER A 473 1.41 -2.48 29.41
N LYS A 474 1.97 -3.04 28.32
CA LYS A 474 3.39 -2.92 27.94
C LYS A 474 3.65 -1.95 26.79
N LEU A 475 2.61 -1.50 26.09
CA LEU A 475 2.70 -0.55 24.97
C LEU A 475 3.35 0.78 25.42
N ASN A 476 4.17 1.39 24.55
CA ASN A 476 4.80 2.68 24.83
C ASN A 476 3.79 3.82 24.70
N ILE A 477 3.23 4.26 25.82
CA ILE A 477 2.36 5.44 25.92
C ILE A 477 3.07 6.66 26.56
N TYR A 478 4.42 6.67 26.58
CA TYR A 478 5.23 7.72 27.21
C TYR A 478 6.04 8.54 26.21
N ASP A 479 6.77 7.88 25.31
CA ASP A 479 7.56 8.53 24.25
C ASP A 479 7.62 7.77 22.90
N PRO A 480 6.52 7.15 22.42
CA PRO A 480 6.48 6.52 21.11
C PRO A 480 6.75 7.54 20.00
N ILE A 481 7.32 7.09 18.89
CA ILE A 481 7.41 7.89 17.68
C ILE A 481 6.00 8.13 17.10
N LYS A 482 5.79 9.32 16.55
CA LYS A 482 4.59 9.68 15.79
C LYS A 482 4.97 9.77 14.32
N ARG A 483 4.14 9.21 13.43
CA ARG A 483 4.44 9.05 12.00
C ARG A 483 3.15 8.80 11.18
N ASP A 484 3.23 8.68 9.86
CA ASP A 484 2.05 8.42 9.00
C ASP A 484 2.11 7.13 8.16
N THR A 485 3.26 6.46 8.06
CA THR A 485 3.41 5.14 7.42
C THR A 485 4.25 4.20 8.27
N ALA A 486 3.72 3.05 8.69
CA ALA A 486 4.44 2.09 9.54
C ALA A 486 4.28 0.65 9.03
N THR A 487 5.37 -0.13 9.06
CA THR A 487 5.34 -1.53 8.61
C THR A 487 4.76 -2.48 9.66
N ILE A 488 3.74 -3.24 9.26
CA ILE A 488 3.21 -4.38 10.01
C ILE A 488 4.13 -5.58 9.76
N PRO A 489 4.61 -6.29 10.80
CA PRO A 489 5.47 -7.46 10.63
C PRO A 489 4.78 -8.63 9.88
N PRO A 490 5.56 -9.53 9.25
CA PRO A 490 5.07 -10.69 8.50
C PRO A 490 4.64 -11.88 9.39
N GLU A 491 4.28 -12.99 8.75
CA GLU A 491 4.05 -14.35 9.30
C GLU A 491 2.87 -14.47 10.30
N GLY A 492 1.91 -13.53 10.29
CA GLY A 492 0.87 -13.41 11.33
C GLY A 492 1.10 -12.27 12.35
N GLY A 493 2.06 -11.37 12.10
CA GLY A 493 2.50 -10.32 13.03
C GLY A 493 1.44 -9.23 13.32
N TRP A 494 1.73 -8.33 14.27
CA TRP A 494 0.82 -7.24 14.63
C TRP A 494 1.50 -5.90 14.90
N ILE A 495 0.72 -4.82 14.75
CA ILE A 495 1.04 -3.45 15.20
C ILE A 495 -0.15 -2.86 15.96
N VAL A 496 0.12 -2.00 16.95
CA VAL A 496 -0.88 -1.12 17.57
C VAL A 496 -0.46 0.33 17.35
N ILE A 497 -1.30 1.08 16.65
CA ILE A 497 -1.16 2.52 16.44
C ILE A 497 -2.31 3.27 17.12
N ARG A 498 -2.04 4.47 17.63
CA ARG A 498 -3.06 5.36 18.22
C ARG A 498 -3.16 6.65 17.43
N PHE A 499 -4.38 7.07 17.12
CA PHE A 499 -4.64 8.38 16.51
C PHE A 499 -5.86 9.06 17.17
N GLU A 500 -6.03 10.34 16.89
CA GLU A 500 -7.22 11.09 17.25
C GLU A 500 -8.06 11.31 16.00
N ALA A 501 -9.27 10.76 15.98
CA ALA A 501 -10.27 11.00 14.97
C ALA A 501 -10.85 12.41 15.16
N ASN A 502 -10.07 13.43 14.81
CA ASN A 502 -10.32 14.85 15.04
C ASN A 502 -10.41 15.68 13.75
N ASN A 503 -10.43 15.04 12.57
CA ASN A 503 -10.23 15.70 11.30
C ASN A 503 -11.37 15.35 10.30
N PRO A 504 -12.40 16.20 10.12
CA PRO A 504 -13.58 15.84 9.32
C PRO A 504 -13.24 15.51 7.86
N GLY A 505 -13.52 14.27 7.45
CA GLY A 505 -13.10 13.76 6.15
C GLY A 505 -13.37 12.27 5.93
N ILE A 506 -13.00 11.80 4.74
CA ILE A 506 -12.81 10.39 4.40
C ILE A 506 -11.31 10.15 4.28
N TRP A 507 -10.73 9.28 5.11
CA TRP A 507 -9.29 9.02 5.11
C TRP A 507 -9.00 7.57 4.77
N ALA A 508 -8.19 7.33 3.73
CA ALA A 508 -7.74 6.00 3.38
C ALA A 508 -6.74 5.47 4.41
N PHE A 509 -6.77 4.15 4.63
CA PHE A 509 -5.78 3.40 5.39
C PHE A 509 -5.41 2.15 4.60
N HIS A 510 -4.19 2.06 4.08
CA HIS A 510 -3.83 1.04 3.08
C HIS A 510 -2.37 0.63 3.18
N CYS A 511 -2.04 -0.56 2.71
CA CYS A 511 -0.65 -0.91 2.42
C CYS A 511 -0.13 0.00 1.30
N HIS A 512 1.11 0.48 1.38
CA HIS A 512 1.71 1.33 0.36
C HIS A 512 2.57 0.56 -0.65
N ILE A 513 2.55 -0.78 -0.63
CA ILE A 513 2.97 -1.58 -1.78
C ILE A 513 1.88 -1.46 -2.85
N GLU A 514 2.22 -0.97 -4.03
CA GLU A 514 1.22 -0.54 -5.01
C GLU A 514 0.38 -1.69 -5.55
N TRP A 515 1.03 -2.84 -5.76
CA TRP A 515 0.38 -4.09 -6.14
C TRP A 515 -0.71 -4.45 -5.12
N HIS A 516 -0.45 -4.25 -3.82
CA HIS A 516 -1.42 -4.54 -2.75
C HIS A 516 -2.59 -3.54 -2.75
N VAL A 517 -2.36 -2.25 -3.05
CA VAL A 517 -3.43 -1.25 -3.21
C VAL A 517 -4.38 -1.65 -4.33
N GLU A 518 -3.85 -1.98 -5.50
CA GLU A 518 -4.60 -2.39 -6.69
C GLU A 518 -5.22 -3.80 -6.55
N ALA A 519 -4.67 -4.65 -5.67
CA ALA A 519 -5.33 -5.88 -5.19
C ALA A 519 -6.50 -5.62 -4.22
N GLY A 520 -6.71 -4.37 -3.78
CA GLY A 520 -7.80 -3.96 -2.90
C GLY A 520 -7.47 -3.97 -1.40
N LEU A 521 -6.19 -3.95 -1.00
CA LEU A 521 -5.74 -3.90 0.40
C LEU A 521 -5.88 -2.49 1.02
N VAL A 522 -7.11 -1.98 0.97
CA VAL A 522 -7.48 -0.60 1.32
C VAL A 522 -8.65 -0.61 2.30
N ALA A 523 -8.57 0.23 3.33
CA ALA A 523 -9.63 0.60 4.24
C ALA A 523 -9.90 2.10 4.15
N GLN A 524 -11.02 2.56 4.72
CA GLN A 524 -11.28 3.97 4.92
C GLN A 524 -12.03 4.27 6.24
N PHE A 525 -11.68 5.40 6.84
CA PHE A 525 -12.31 5.94 8.04
C PHE A 525 -13.14 7.18 7.67
N ILE A 526 -14.40 7.23 8.14
CA ILE A 526 -15.30 8.36 7.94
C ILE A 526 -15.35 9.17 9.23
N GLU A 527 -14.70 10.33 9.23
CA GLU A 527 -14.58 11.19 10.41
C GLU A 527 -15.58 12.34 10.38
N LEU A 528 -16.23 12.54 11.52
CA LEU A 528 -17.05 13.71 11.83
C LEU A 528 -17.99 14.08 10.66
N PRO A 529 -18.79 13.14 10.12
CA PRO A 529 -19.56 13.35 8.88
C PRO A 529 -20.58 14.51 8.98
N ASN A 530 -20.97 14.87 10.20
CA ASN A 530 -21.81 16.05 10.48
C ASN A 530 -21.04 17.38 10.35
N GLU A 531 -19.74 17.39 10.62
CA GLU A 531 -18.87 18.56 10.46
C GLU A 531 -18.38 18.67 9.00
N LEU A 532 -18.00 17.55 8.39
CA LEU A 532 -17.67 17.45 6.96
C LEU A 532 -18.80 18.02 6.09
N ARG A 533 -20.07 17.75 6.42
CA ARG A 533 -21.26 18.32 5.76
C ARG A 533 -21.47 19.83 5.94
N LYS A 534 -20.79 20.49 6.86
CA LYS A 534 -20.83 21.96 7.03
C LYS A 534 -19.80 22.67 6.15
N LEU A 535 -18.76 21.93 5.74
CA LEU A 535 -17.75 22.40 4.80
C LEU A 535 -18.38 22.53 3.41
N LYS A 536 -17.87 23.47 2.60
CA LYS A 536 -18.30 23.69 1.23
C LYS A 536 -17.13 23.39 0.28
N PRO A 537 -17.21 22.35 -0.56
CA PRO A 537 -16.20 22.11 -1.56
C PRO A 537 -16.30 23.19 -2.66
N PRO A 538 -15.23 23.37 -3.45
CA PRO A 538 -15.25 24.30 -4.58
C PRO A 538 -15.91 23.66 -5.81
N ALA A 539 -16.54 24.49 -6.64
CA ALA A 539 -17.35 24.02 -7.77
C ALA A 539 -16.55 23.26 -8.84
N ASP A 540 -15.27 23.59 -9.02
CA ASP A 540 -14.38 22.89 -9.95
C ASP A 540 -14.09 21.44 -9.53
N TRP A 541 -14.10 21.16 -8.23
CA TRP A 541 -14.07 19.79 -7.69
C TRP A 541 -15.41 19.06 -7.87
N GLU A 542 -16.55 19.71 -7.61
CA GLU A 542 -17.87 19.10 -7.83
C GLU A 542 -18.05 18.70 -9.31
N GLU A 543 -17.55 19.55 -10.23
CA GLU A 543 -17.55 19.32 -11.67
C GLU A 543 -16.67 18.15 -12.12
N LEU A 544 -15.68 17.68 -11.34
CA LEU A 544 -14.86 16.51 -11.71
C LEU A 544 -15.72 15.27 -11.95
N CYS A 545 -16.74 15.06 -11.12
CA CYS A 545 -17.64 13.91 -11.23
C CYS A 545 -18.65 14.03 -12.38
N ILE A 546 -18.78 15.22 -12.99
CA ILE A 546 -19.56 15.45 -14.22
C ILE A 546 -18.65 15.25 -15.45
N LYS A 547 -17.40 15.70 -15.37
CA LYS A 547 -16.42 15.68 -16.48
C LYS A 547 -15.67 14.36 -16.63
N SER A 548 -15.56 13.54 -15.57
CA SER A 548 -14.95 12.21 -15.63
C SER A 548 -15.69 11.30 -16.62
N TYR A 549 -14.95 10.45 -17.33
CA TYR A 549 -15.44 9.75 -18.52
C TYR A 549 -16.58 8.76 -18.19
N ASN A 550 -17.79 9.15 -18.59
CA ASN A 550 -19.01 8.41 -18.33
C ASN A 550 -19.79 8.18 -19.64
N PRO A 551 -19.94 6.93 -20.12
CA PRO A 551 -20.71 6.64 -21.33
C PRO A 551 -22.22 6.91 -21.19
N TYR A 552 -22.72 7.31 -20.01
CA TYR A 552 -24.08 7.83 -19.83
C TYR A 552 -24.18 9.35 -20.04
N ASN A 553 -23.09 10.11 -20.16
CA ASN A 553 -23.18 11.56 -20.37
C ASN A 553 -23.78 11.91 -21.75
N ASP A 554 -23.55 11.08 -22.77
CA ASP A 554 -24.22 11.17 -24.09
C ASP A 554 -25.76 11.07 -24.00
N LEU A 555 -26.29 10.45 -22.94
CA LEU A 555 -27.74 10.35 -22.69
C LEU A 555 -28.29 11.52 -21.87
N ILE A 556 -27.43 12.34 -21.26
CA ILE A 556 -27.81 13.51 -20.45
C ILE A 556 -27.65 14.81 -21.25
N MET A 557 -26.73 14.86 -22.23
CA MET A 557 -26.52 16.00 -23.13
C MET A 557 -27.60 16.19 -24.23
N GLN A 558 -28.85 15.74 -24.00
CA GLN A 558 -30.01 16.19 -24.81
C GLN A 558 -31.24 16.59 -23.97
N PRO A 559 -31.33 17.85 -23.53
CA PRO A 559 -32.54 18.39 -22.91
C PRO A 559 -33.12 19.64 -23.62
N GLU A 560 -33.19 19.71 -24.97
CA GLU A 560 -33.76 20.90 -25.64
C GLU A 560 -34.62 20.67 -26.91
N GLN A 561 -35.57 19.73 -26.89
CA GLN A 561 -36.82 19.83 -27.70
C GLN A 561 -38.04 19.15 -27.04
N ARG A 562 -38.78 19.89 -26.20
CA ARG A 562 -40.20 19.57 -25.87
C ARG A 562 -41.03 20.85 -25.68
N ILE A 563 -41.32 21.54 -26.79
CA ILE A 563 -42.40 22.54 -26.81
C ILE A 563 -43.72 21.79 -26.97
N PHE A 564 -44.59 21.83 -25.95
CA PHE A 564 -45.97 21.38 -26.04
C PHE A 564 -46.88 22.52 -26.52
N PRO A 565 -47.74 22.27 -27.53
CA PRO A 565 -48.99 23.00 -27.71
C PRO A 565 -50.20 22.11 -27.33
N GLU A 566 -51.14 22.64 -26.57
CA GLU A 566 -52.45 21.99 -26.33
C GLU A 566 -53.43 22.20 -27.50
N LYS A 567 -54.42 21.29 -27.56
CA LYS A 567 -55.58 21.22 -28.48
C LYS A 567 -55.26 20.57 -29.84
N GLU A 568 -56.13 19.73 -30.41
CA GLU A 568 -57.60 19.65 -30.23
C GLU A 568 -58.15 18.20 -30.18
N MET A 569 -59.46 18.02 -30.40
CA MET A 569 -60.26 16.84 -30.02
C MET A 569 -60.85 16.11 -31.24
N SER A 570 -60.82 14.76 -31.30
CA SER A 570 -61.89 13.89 -31.90
C SER A 570 -61.51 12.40 -32.11
N SER A 571 -62.17 11.51 -31.35
CA SER A 571 -62.53 10.09 -31.60
C SER A 571 -61.96 9.28 -32.80
N ARG A 572 -61.57 8.00 -32.54
CA ARG A 572 -62.35 6.76 -32.87
C ARG A 572 -61.62 5.44 -32.53
N THR A 573 -62.40 4.41 -32.23
CA THR A 573 -62.06 2.97 -32.16
C THR A 573 -62.85 2.21 -33.26
N PRO A 574 -62.76 0.87 -33.49
CA PRO A 574 -62.01 -0.18 -32.77
C PRO A 574 -61.22 -1.20 -33.66
N SER A 575 -60.74 -2.26 -33.00
CA SER A 575 -60.11 -3.55 -33.38
C SER A 575 -60.92 -4.44 -34.37
N PRO A 576 -60.63 -5.76 -34.65
CA PRO A 576 -59.54 -6.67 -34.18
C PRO A 576 -58.98 -7.76 -35.19
N ASN A 577 -58.05 -8.61 -34.69
CA ASN A 577 -57.97 -10.11 -34.84
C ASN A 577 -57.47 -10.90 -36.09
N LEU A 578 -56.74 -12.00 -35.75
CA LEU A 578 -56.77 -13.40 -36.26
C LEU A 578 -55.98 -13.93 -37.51
N ILE A 579 -54.99 -14.81 -37.22
CA ILE A 579 -54.90 -16.27 -37.52
C ILE A 579 -54.42 -16.90 -38.88
N ASP A 580 -53.48 -17.85 -38.72
CA ASP A 580 -53.21 -19.16 -39.39
C ASP A 580 -52.31 -19.49 -40.62
N PHE A 581 -51.66 -20.67 -40.43
CA PHE A 581 -51.11 -21.75 -41.29
C PHE A 581 -50.63 -21.55 -42.76
N GLY A 582 -49.61 -22.36 -43.16
CA GLY A 582 -49.12 -22.37 -44.56
C GLY A 582 -48.52 -23.67 -45.15
N ASN A 583 -47.51 -24.31 -44.54
CA ASN A 583 -47.01 -25.68 -44.87
C ASN A 583 -46.30 -25.96 -46.24
N VAL A 584 -45.72 -27.18 -46.34
CA VAL A 584 -45.57 -28.06 -47.55
C VAL A 584 -44.32 -28.01 -48.49
N VAL A 585 -43.61 -29.18 -48.58
CA VAL A 585 -42.98 -29.84 -49.78
C VAL A 585 -41.69 -29.25 -50.41
N GLU A 586 -40.67 -30.01 -50.88
CA GLU A 586 -40.24 -31.44 -50.75
C GLU A 586 -38.82 -31.65 -51.35
N GLU A 587 -38.23 -32.85 -51.13
CA GLU A 587 -37.22 -33.54 -51.98
C GLU A 587 -35.87 -32.85 -52.37
N SER A 588 -34.91 -33.52 -53.05
CA SER A 588 -34.24 -34.82 -52.83
C SER A 588 -33.00 -34.96 -53.76
N VAL A 589 -32.17 -36.01 -53.57
CA VAL A 589 -31.24 -36.60 -54.60
C VAL A 589 -30.03 -35.74 -55.07
N SER A 590 -28.91 -36.28 -55.60
CA SER A 590 -27.99 -37.36 -55.19
C SER A 590 -26.68 -37.31 -56.04
N GLU A 591 -25.63 -38.06 -55.67
CA GLU A 591 -24.55 -38.58 -56.57
C GLU A 591 -23.61 -37.56 -57.30
N LYS A 592 -22.43 -37.87 -57.89
CA LYS A 592 -21.41 -38.96 -57.77
C LYS A 592 -20.12 -38.55 -58.52
N PHE A 593 -18.97 -39.14 -58.14
CA PHE A 593 -17.73 -39.28 -58.95
C PHE A 593 -17.08 -37.96 -59.46
N PHE A 594 -15.87 -37.88 -60.03
CA PHE A 594 -14.93 -38.89 -60.57
C PHE A 594 -13.49 -38.69 -60.04
N THR A 595 -12.49 -39.36 -60.64
CA THR A 595 -11.14 -39.61 -60.11
C THR A 595 -10.02 -38.87 -60.87
N ASN A 596 -8.77 -39.17 -60.49
CA ASN A 596 -7.51 -39.00 -61.23
C ASN A 596 -6.84 -37.60 -61.21
N SER A 597 -5.50 -37.48 -61.26
CA SER A 597 -4.40 -38.45 -61.01
C SER A 597 -3.03 -37.76 -61.16
N GLN A 598 -1.96 -38.31 -60.55
CA GLN A 598 -0.53 -38.06 -60.89
C GLN A 598 -0.03 -36.61 -60.62
N ASP A 599 1.26 -36.28 -60.50
CA ASP A 599 2.55 -36.99 -60.27
C ASP A 599 3.59 -35.88 -59.89
N SER A 600 4.79 -36.10 -59.35
CA SER A 600 5.50 -37.25 -58.75
C SER A 600 6.80 -36.71 -58.07
N SER A 601 7.55 -37.58 -57.37
CA SER A 601 9.04 -37.66 -57.36
C SER A 601 9.95 -36.48 -56.91
N ASP A 602 11.12 -36.67 -56.27
CA ASP A 602 11.69 -37.86 -55.58
C ASP A 602 12.91 -37.47 -54.69
N GLU A 603 13.04 -38.18 -53.57
CA GLU A 603 14.23 -38.86 -52.98
C GLU A 603 15.67 -38.28 -52.83
N ASN A 604 16.17 -38.41 -51.58
CA ASN A 604 17.40 -39.13 -51.11
C ASN A 604 18.87 -38.62 -51.22
N SER A 605 19.54 -38.74 -50.04
CA SER A 605 20.83 -39.44 -49.74
C SER A 605 22.15 -38.68 -49.42
N ALA A 606 22.48 -38.67 -48.11
CA ALA A 606 23.71 -39.10 -47.40
C ALA A 606 25.15 -39.03 -48.00
N ARG A 607 26.14 -38.65 -47.14
CA ARG A 607 27.32 -39.50 -46.75
C ARG A 607 28.30 -38.88 -45.72
N ASP A 608 28.48 -39.59 -44.61
CA ASP A 608 29.70 -40.05 -43.88
C ASP A 608 31.06 -39.31 -43.99
N LEU A 609 31.75 -39.10 -42.83
CA LEU A 609 33.01 -39.80 -42.41
C LEU A 609 33.75 -39.15 -41.20
N ASP A 610 33.87 -39.90 -40.08
CA ASP A 610 35.09 -40.37 -39.35
C ASP A 610 36.37 -39.51 -39.11
N GLU A 611 37.26 -39.74 -38.11
CA GLU A 611 37.39 -40.80 -37.07
C GLU A 611 38.24 -40.32 -35.85
N SER A 612 38.14 -40.99 -34.69
CA SER A 612 39.15 -41.13 -33.60
C SER A 612 39.40 -39.94 -32.64
N SER A 613 39.80 -40.08 -31.37
CA SER A 613 39.81 -41.16 -30.33
C SER A 613 40.28 -40.52 -28.98
N GLN A 614 40.38 -41.11 -27.77
CA GLN A 614 40.41 -42.49 -27.21
C GLN A 614 39.71 -42.53 -25.83
N GLU A 615 39.62 -43.71 -25.18
CA GLU A 615 39.13 -43.92 -23.80
C GLU A 615 40.23 -44.48 -22.86
N LEU A 616 40.04 -44.33 -21.53
CA LEU A 616 40.54 -45.24 -20.48
C LEU A 616 39.73 -45.04 -19.17
N ASP A 617 39.58 -46.08 -18.35
CA ASP A 617 38.35 -46.33 -17.58
C ASP A 617 38.55 -46.78 -16.10
N PHE A 618 37.44 -46.81 -15.35
CA PHE A 618 37.14 -47.41 -14.02
C PHE A 618 37.52 -46.69 -12.72
N GLU A 619 36.48 -46.15 -12.04
CA GLU A 619 36.31 -46.28 -10.58
C GLU A 619 35.24 -47.34 -10.24
N LYS A 620 35.26 -47.87 -9.00
CA LYS A 620 34.32 -48.91 -8.53
C LYS A 620 33.13 -48.31 -7.77
N PRO A 621 31.94 -48.94 -7.83
CA PRO A 621 30.81 -48.56 -6.97
C PRO A 621 31.07 -48.88 -5.49
N ILE A 622 30.62 -47.99 -4.62
CA ILE A 622 30.63 -48.17 -3.15
C ILE A 622 29.47 -49.09 -2.72
N ALA A 623 29.67 -49.82 -1.61
CA ALA A 623 28.84 -50.96 -1.22
C ALA A 623 27.42 -50.62 -0.74
N LYS A 624 26.51 -51.59 -0.88
CA LYS A 624 25.07 -51.50 -0.52
C LYS A 624 24.78 -51.48 0.99
N GLU A 625 25.78 -51.70 1.84
CA GLU A 625 25.59 -52.07 3.24
C GLU A 625 25.32 -50.88 4.18
N ASP A 626 25.92 -49.70 3.93
CA ASP A 626 25.72 -48.49 4.76
C ASP A 626 24.22 -48.05 4.78
N LEU A 627 23.53 -48.14 3.64
CA LEU A 627 22.12 -47.72 3.53
C LEU A 627 21.16 -48.65 4.30
N SER A 628 21.54 -49.92 4.49
CA SER A 628 20.71 -50.89 5.21
C SER A 628 20.60 -50.54 6.70
N GLN A 629 21.72 -50.19 7.35
CA GLN A 629 21.73 -49.79 8.76
C GLN A 629 20.93 -48.50 9.01
N TYR A 630 20.95 -47.55 8.06
CA TYR A 630 20.12 -46.34 8.14
C TYR A 630 18.62 -46.68 8.11
N MET A 631 18.19 -47.52 7.16
CA MET A 631 16.79 -47.93 7.06
C MET A 631 16.31 -48.73 8.29
N GLU A 632 17.18 -49.46 8.99
CA GLU A 632 16.81 -50.10 10.28
C GLU A 632 16.56 -49.10 11.41
N ARG A 633 17.27 -47.97 11.44
CA ARG A 633 17.11 -46.92 12.47
C ARG A 633 15.84 -46.07 12.26
N VAL A 634 15.44 -45.83 11.02
CA VAL A 634 14.29 -44.96 10.68
C VAL A 634 12.95 -45.73 10.69
N ARG A 635 12.96 -47.04 10.36
CA ARG A 635 11.76 -47.89 10.30
C ARG A 635 10.86 -47.85 11.56
N PRO A 636 11.38 -47.81 12.80
CA PRO A 636 10.56 -47.66 14.00
C PRO A 636 9.84 -46.31 14.11
N LEU A 637 10.41 -45.23 13.55
CA LEU A 637 9.82 -43.90 13.60
C LEU A 637 8.67 -43.76 12.59
N LEU A 638 8.86 -44.27 11.36
CA LEU A 638 7.78 -44.34 10.35
C LEU A 638 6.60 -45.15 10.88
N LYS A 639 6.85 -46.35 11.42
CA LYS A 639 5.79 -47.16 12.04
C LYS A 639 5.15 -46.45 13.26
N TYR A 640 5.90 -45.69 14.05
CA TYR A 640 5.35 -44.95 15.18
C TYR A 640 4.34 -43.87 14.76
N LEU A 641 4.59 -43.17 13.65
CA LEU A 641 3.66 -42.20 13.06
C LEU A 641 2.44 -42.91 12.44
N GLU A 642 2.65 -44.07 11.82
CA GLU A 642 1.62 -44.89 11.21
C GLU A 642 0.66 -45.50 12.25
N ASP A 643 1.18 -46.08 13.33
CA ASP A 643 0.40 -46.60 14.45
C ASP A 643 -0.40 -45.49 15.18
N LEU A 644 0.08 -44.24 15.16
CA LEU A 644 -0.67 -43.08 15.66
C LEU A 644 -1.84 -42.72 14.74
N SER A 645 -1.64 -42.69 13.42
CA SER A 645 -2.70 -42.34 12.45
C SER A 645 -3.90 -43.31 12.44
N CYS A 646 -3.70 -44.54 12.90
CA CYS A 646 -4.74 -45.57 12.95
C CYS A 646 -5.61 -45.53 14.22
N LEU A 647 -5.23 -44.77 15.26
CA LEU A 647 -5.96 -44.77 16.54
C LEU A 647 -7.28 -43.99 16.47
N ASP A 648 -7.33 -42.86 15.76
CA ASP A 648 -8.54 -42.03 15.66
C ASP A 648 -9.65 -42.69 14.81
N GLN A 649 -9.29 -43.49 13.80
CA GLN A 649 -10.28 -44.09 12.89
C GLN A 649 -11.17 -45.14 13.56
N HIS A 650 -10.77 -45.73 14.69
CA HIS A 650 -11.54 -46.80 15.34
C HIS A 650 -12.69 -46.30 16.23
N TYR A 651 -12.69 -45.03 16.65
CA TYR A 651 -13.74 -44.49 17.54
C TYR A 651 -15.07 -44.17 16.83
N PHE A 652 -15.07 -44.08 15.49
CA PHE A 652 -16.23 -43.62 14.71
C PHE A 652 -17.34 -44.65 14.48
N TYR A 653 -17.19 -45.90 14.93
CA TYR A 653 -18.09 -47.02 14.54
C TYR A 653 -19.07 -47.52 15.63
N GLU A 654 -19.02 -46.99 16.87
CA GLU A 654 -19.90 -47.44 17.97
C GLU A 654 -20.94 -46.40 18.46
N SER A 655 -20.84 -45.14 18.04
CA SER A 655 -21.71 -44.06 18.55
C SER A 655 -23.14 -44.04 17.99
N SER A 656 -23.41 -44.72 16.86
CA SER A 656 -24.68 -44.61 16.14
C SER A 656 -25.82 -45.50 16.67
N SER A 657 -26.07 -45.52 18.00
CA SER A 657 -27.30 -46.12 18.56
C SER A 657 -27.68 -45.67 19.98
N SER A 658 -28.84 -45.02 20.15
CA SER A 658 -29.81 -45.14 21.28
C SER A 658 -30.91 -44.06 21.19
N ASN A 659 -31.94 -44.08 22.06
CA ASN A 659 -33.22 -43.41 21.85
C ASN A 659 -33.77 -42.64 23.08
N PHE A 660 -34.43 -41.49 22.81
CA PHE A 660 -35.65 -40.92 23.46
C PHE A 660 -35.71 -40.49 24.94
N ASN A 661 -36.66 -39.55 25.18
CA ASN A 661 -37.30 -39.10 26.44
C ASN A 661 -36.48 -38.19 27.41
N SER A 662 -37.08 -37.30 28.22
CA SER A 662 -38.39 -36.58 28.20
C SER A 662 -38.49 -35.63 29.44
N THR A 663 -39.45 -34.67 29.47
CA THR A 663 -40.08 -34.01 30.67
C THR A 663 -39.17 -33.20 31.63
N GLU A 664 -39.57 -32.19 32.43
CA GLU A 664 -40.74 -31.30 32.60
C GLU A 664 -40.39 -30.17 33.62
N GLU A 665 -41.10 -29.02 33.61
CA GLU A 665 -41.29 -28.04 34.75
C GLU A 665 -40.03 -27.35 35.38
N SER A 666 -40.08 -26.23 36.15
CA SER A 666 -40.97 -25.03 36.25
C SER A 666 -40.30 -23.95 37.14
N ASP A 667 -40.87 -22.72 37.21
CA ASP A 667 -40.86 -21.78 38.37
C ASP A 667 -39.55 -21.17 38.95
N GLU A 668 -39.51 -20.05 39.70
CA GLU A 668 -40.23 -18.75 39.66
C GLU A 668 -39.47 -17.66 40.52
N GLN A 669 -39.92 -16.40 40.49
CA GLN A 669 -39.85 -15.36 41.56
C GLN A 669 -38.51 -14.69 42.06
N SER A 670 -38.39 -13.38 41.75
CA SER A 670 -38.35 -12.24 42.73
C SER A 670 -37.02 -11.87 43.48
N VAL A 671 -36.76 -10.68 44.10
CA VAL A 671 -37.34 -9.28 44.13
C VAL A 671 -36.46 -8.32 44.99
N GLU A 672 -36.53 -6.98 44.78
CA GLU A 672 -36.12 -5.84 45.70
C GLU A 672 -34.61 -5.63 46.10
N ASN A 673 -34.09 -4.46 46.58
CA ASN A 673 -34.35 -3.00 46.37
C ASN A 673 -33.26 -2.10 47.08
N ILE A 674 -33.48 -0.77 47.18
CA ILE A 674 -32.83 0.24 48.08
C ILE A 674 -31.47 0.84 47.59
N ILE A 675 -31.06 2.13 47.81
CA ILE A 675 -31.65 3.50 47.70
C ILE A 675 -30.68 4.55 48.32
N GLY A 676 -30.56 5.75 47.71
CA GLY A 676 -30.28 7.05 48.37
C GLY A 676 -28.82 7.58 48.39
N ASP A 677 -28.55 8.88 48.65
CA ASP A 677 -29.31 10.14 48.40
C ASP A 677 -28.39 11.40 48.59
N ASP A 678 -28.96 12.62 48.51
CA ASP A 678 -28.44 13.95 48.93
C ASP A 678 -27.46 14.77 48.03
N SER A 679 -27.35 16.12 48.18
CA SER A 679 -28.31 17.20 47.81
C SER A 679 -27.72 18.65 47.99
N PHE A 680 -28.32 19.68 47.34
CA PHE A 680 -28.14 21.16 47.50
C PHE A 680 -26.79 21.83 47.13
N ASP A 681 -26.65 23.14 46.80
CA ASP A 681 -27.61 24.28 46.70
C ASP A 681 -27.24 25.35 45.61
N LEU A 682 -28.07 26.41 45.49
CA LEU A 682 -28.16 27.49 44.48
C LEU A 682 -27.25 28.73 44.69
N PHE A 683 -27.07 29.53 43.61
CA PHE A 683 -27.20 31.01 43.63
C PHE A 683 -27.49 31.61 42.23
N ASN A 684 -28.12 32.80 42.18
CA ASN A 684 -28.51 33.57 40.98
C ASN A 684 -28.11 35.05 41.13
N ILE A 685 -27.91 35.80 40.03
CA ILE A 685 -28.27 37.24 39.86
C ILE A 685 -28.07 37.72 38.39
N PHE A 686 -28.75 38.81 38.04
CA PHE A 686 -28.89 39.44 36.71
C PHE A 686 -27.70 40.36 36.32
N ASP A 687 -27.51 40.64 35.01
CA ASP A 687 -27.92 41.92 34.41
C ASP A 687 -27.79 42.00 32.88
N SER A 688 -28.45 42.99 32.27
CA SER A 688 -28.51 43.20 30.82
C SER A 688 -28.81 44.66 30.41
N GLU A 689 -28.03 45.25 29.50
CA GLU A 689 -28.40 46.32 28.53
C GLU A 689 -27.22 46.47 27.52
N HIS A 690 -27.36 46.52 26.18
CA HIS A 690 -28.08 47.42 25.23
C HIS A 690 -27.25 48.64 24.77
N PHE A 691 -26.93 48.71 23.46
CA PHE A 691 -26.86 49.95 22.66
C PHE A 691 -26.93 49.63 21.15
N MET A 692 -27.27 50.62 20.31
CA MET A 692 -27.79 50.45 18.93
C MET A 692 -27.03 51.28 17.85
N ASP A 693 -27.23 50.86 16.59
CA ASP A 693 -27.29 51.61 15.31
C ASP A 693 -26.22 52.62 14.86
N GLU A 694 -25.67 52.36 13.65
CA GLU A 694 -25.65 53.20 12.42
C GLU A 694 -24.86 52.39 11.34
N VAL A 695 -25.32 51.96 10.16
CA VAL A 695 -26.29 52.41 9.12
C VAL A 695 -25.70 53.43 8.12
N GLU A 696 -25.33 52.92 6.92
CA GLU A 696 -25.35 53.50 5.55
C GLU A 696 -24.28 52.82 4.65
N ASN A 697 -24.36 52.74 3.31
CA ASN A 697 -25.45 52.51 2.34
C ASN A 697 -24.83 52.33 0.92
N ILE A 698 -25.58 51.85 -0.11
CA ILE A 698 -25.33 52.09 -1.57
C ILE A 698 -24.03 51.45 -2.17
N GLU A 699 -23.87 50.96 -3.41
CA GLU A 699 -24.65 50.48 -4.58
C GLU A 699 -23.71 49.43 -5.28
N GLU A 700 -24.11 48.26 -5.80
CA GLU A 700 -24.88 47.91 -7.02
C GLU A 700 -24.04 47.79 -8.34
N GLU A 701 -24.50 46.89 -9.23
CA GLU A 701 -24.18 46.69 -10.68
C GLU A 701 -22.82 46.14 -11.23
N THR A 702 -22.86 44.85 -11.61
CA THR A 702 -22.46 44.26 -12.93
C THR A 702 -21.00 44.05 -13.40
N CYS A 703 -20.81 42.95 -14.14
CA CYS A 703 -19.69 42.70 -15.08
C CYS A 703 -20.03 43.21 -16.50
N PRO A 704 -19.04 43.33 -17.43
CA PRO A 704 -19.10 42.39 -18.57
C PRO A 704 -17.77 41.96 -19.24
N SER A 705 -17.80 40.74 -19.79
CA SER A 705 -17.12 40.16 -20.98
C SER A 705 -15.93 40.84 -21.71
N ALA A 706 -14.81 40.10 -21.78
CA ALA A 706 -14.19 39.51 -23.01
C ALA A 706 -13.49 40.36 -24.10
N ILE A 707 -12.82 39.61 -25.01
CA ILE A 707 -12.21 39.92 -26.33
C ILE A 707 -10.68 40.20 -26.36
N ASP A 708 -9.98 39.24 -26.99
CA ASP A 708 -8.81 39.26 -27.88
C ASP A 708 -7.86 40.49 -27.92
N SER A 709 -6.54 40.26 -27.88
CA SER A 709 -5.72 40.13 -29.12
C SER A 709 -4.18 40.04 -28.92
N GLU A 710 -3.59 39.39 -29.92
CA GLU A 710 -2.22 39.13 -30.41
C GLU A 710 -0.98 40.03 -30.11
N GLU A 711 0.18 39.55 -30.63
CA GLU A 711 1.49 40.18 -30.91
C GLU A 711 2.36 40.75 -29.74
N SER A 712 3.33 40.03 -29.17
CA SER A 712 4.62 39.51 -29.69
C SER A 712 5.85 40.44 -29.62
N ILE A 713 7.02 39.80 -29.42
CA ILE A 713 8.41 40.26 -29.72
C ILE A 713 9.02 41.35 -28.82
N GLY A 714 10.23 41.06 -28.31
CA GLY A 714 11.04 41.97 -27.50
C GLY A 714 12.35 41.37 -26.98
N ILE A 715 13.09 40.62 -27.82
CA ILE A 715 14.43 40.11 -27.47
C ILE A 715 15.47 41.17 -27.81
N ASP A 716 16.40 41.41 -26.90
CA ASP A 716 17.67 42.11 -27.17
C ASP A 716 18.84 41.25 -26.65
N ALA A 717 19.98 41.26 -27.33
CA ALA A 717 21.04 40.25 -27.12
C ALA A 717 22.47 40.76 -27.34
N ILE A 718 23.43 40.20 -26.59
CA ILE A 718 24.90 40.21 -26.78
C ILE A 718 25.41 38.92 -26.10
N ALA A 719 26.08 37.93 -26.73
CA ALA A 719 27.23 37.89 -27.67
C ALA A 719 28.60 37.94 -26.94
N ILE A 720 29.65 37.16 -27.29
CA ILE A 720 29.85 36.15 -28.36
C ILE A 720 31.06 35.20 -28.03
N ASP A 721 31.44 34.31 -28.97
CA ASP A 721 32.66 33.46 -29.09
C ASP A 721 32.70 32.01 -28.51
N HIS A 722 33.23 30.97 -29.20
CA HIS A 722 33.38 30.73 -30.66
C HIS A 722 33.78 29.25 -31.00
N ILE A 723 33.73 28.87 -32.31
CA ILE A 723 34.32 27.67 -33.01
C ILE A 723 33.62 26.31 -32.71
N SER A 724 32.78 25.72 -33.59
CA SER A 724 32.95 25.04 -34.91
C SER A 724 33.38 23.55 -34.81
N ASP A 725 33.02 22.59 -35.71
CA ASP A 725 32.71 22.63 -37.15
C ASP A 725 31.45 21.83 -37.62
N THR A 726 31.15 22.03 -38.91
CA THR A 726 30.07 21.55 -39.82
C THR A 726 29.73 20.05 -39.91
N LEU A 727 28.47 19.74 -40.28
CA LEU A 727 28.15 19.15 -41.61
C LEU A 727 26.66 19.28 -42.02
N GLU A 728 26.41 19.13 -43.33
CA GLU A 728 25.25 19.60 -44.11
C GLU A 728 24.09 18.56 -44.25
N VAL A 729 22.80 18.97 -44.32
CA VAL A 729 21.89 19.05 -45.53
C VAL A 729 21.62 17.67 -46.18
N GLU A 730 20.37 17.20 -46.39
CA GLU A 730 19.36 17.66 -47.36
C GLU A 730 17.89 17.68 -46.84
N ALA A 731 16.97 18.32 -47.60
CA ALA A 731 15.52 18.35 -47.32
C ALA A 731 14.64 18.59 -48.58
N GLU A 732 13.59 17.79 -48.75
CA GLU A 732 12.42 17.94 -49.66
C GLU A 732 11.25 17.09 -49.10
N GLY A 733 9.94 17.35 -49.32
CA GLY A 733 9.26 18.48 -49.97
C GLY A 733 7.70 18.34 -50.05
N SER A 734 6.97 19.36 -49.60
CA SER A 734 5.60 19.81 -50.03
C SER A 734 4.32 18.91 -50.00
N HIS A 735 3.31 19.39 -49.25
CA HIS A 735 1.90 19.67 -49.62
C HIS A 735 0.79 18.59 -49.87
N SER A 736 -0.05 18.38 -48.83
CA SER A 736 -1.52 18.63 -48.75
C SER A 736 -2.55 18.19 -49.84
N ILE A 737 -3.66 17.55 -49.41
CA ILE A 737 -5.10 17.95 -49.56
C ILE A 737 -6.07 16.82 -49.12
N CYS A 738 -7.24 17.14 -48.55
CA CYS A 738 -8.30 16.19 -48.14
C CYS A 738 -9.50 16.16 -49.11
N PRO A 739 -10.38 15.12 -49.05
CA PRO A 739 -11.76 15.38 -48.61
C PRO A 739 -12.41 14.25 -47.76
N ARG A 740 -13.71 14.41 -47.40
CA ARG A 740 -14.45 13.64 -46.38
C ARG A 740 -15.33 12.46 -46.90
N SER A 741 -15.59 11.51 -45.98
CA SER A 741 -16.90 10.91 -45.61
C SER A 741 -17.35 9.52 -46.09
N ARG A 742 -18.00 8.81 -45.13
CA ARG A 742 -19.24 7.99 -45.21
C ARG A 742 -19.16 6.44 -45.10
N MET A 743 -19.30 5.97 -43.85
CA MET A 743 -20.19 4.90 -43.32
C MET A 743 -20.40 3.54 -44.06
N ASP A 744 -20.19 2.46 -43.28
CA ASP A 744 -21.10 1.32 -43.03
C ASP A 744 -21.49 0.31 -44.14
N LEU A 745 -21.60 -1.02 -43.92
CA LEU A 745 -21.16 -1.95 -42.83
C LEU A 745 -21.41 -3.43 -43.28
N VAL A 746 -21.29 -4.38 -42.33
CA VAL A 746 -21.92 -5.73 -42.24
C VAL A 746 -21.28 -6.97 -42.92
N LEU A 747 -21.40 -8.12 -42.21
CA LEU A 747 -21.19 -9.54 -42.57
C LEU A 747 -19.72 -10.01 -42.64
N HIS A 748 -19.18 -10.84 -41.73
CA HIS A 748 -19.73 -11.66 -40.62
C HIS A 748 -20.65 -12.84 -41.02
N LYS A 749 -20.08 -14.06 -40.98
CA LYS A 749 -20.72 -15.39 -40.83
C LYS A 749 -19.62 -16.39 -40.35
N TYR A 750 -19.87 -17.40 -39.51
CA TYR A 750 -21.13 -17.86 -38.93
C TYR A 750 -20.95 -18.34 -37.47
N LYS A 751 -21.98 -18.13 -36.65
CA LYS A 751 -22.22 -18.79 -35.37
C LYS A 751 -23.48 -19.63 -35.49
N THR A 752 -23.40 -20.95 -35.35
CA THR A 752 -24.55 -21.83 -35.08
C THR A 752 -24.11 -23.18 -34.54
N ASN A 753 -24.38 -23.42 -33.25
CA ASN A 753 -25.15 -24.61 -32.90
C ASN A 753 -25.90 -24.36 -31.58
N MET A 754 -27.20 -24.05 -31.69
CA MET A 754 -28.12 -23.86 -30.57
C MET A 754 -29.54 -23.92 -31.15
N THR A 755 -30.25 -25.04 -30.96
CA THR A 755 -31.74 -25.20 -30.92
C THR A 755 -32.08 -26.69 -30.81
N THR A 756 -32.10 -27.19 -29.59
CA THR A 756 -32.93 -28.31 -29.13
C THR A 756 -33.10 -28.13 -27.63
N MET A 757 -34.25 -28.55 -27.08
CA MET A 757 -34.63 -28.36 -25.67
C MET A 757 -34.75 -26.89 -25.21
N ILE A 758 -35.62 -26.14 -25.89
CA ILE A 758 -36.54 -25.23 -25.18
C ILE A 758 -37.93 -25.89 -25.30
N ASP A 759 -38.22 -26.89 -24.46
CA ASP A 759 -39.58 -27.42 -24.28
C ASP A 759 -39.75 -28.17 -22.93
N THR A 760 -39.28 -27.53 -21.84
CA THR A 760 -39.53 -27.94 -20.44
C THR A 760 -39.90 -26.77 -19.52
N SER A 761 -39.69 -25.53 -19.96
CA SER A 761 -39.75 -24.29 -19.17
C SER A 761 -41.16 -23.84 -18.72
N TYR A 762 -42.09 -24.78 -18.53
CA TYR A 762 -43.45 -24.54 -18.03
C TYR A 762 -43.93 -25.56 -16.99
N ILE A 763 -43.07 -26.48 -16.53
CA ILE A 763 -43.33 -27.39 -15.39
C ILE A 763 -42.13 -27.38 -14.42
N GLU A 764 -41.65 -26.18 -14.09
CA GLU A 764 -40.49 -25.98 -13.20
C GLU A 764 -40.62 -24.67 -12.38
N LEU A 765 -41.86 -24.21 -12.17
CA LEU A 765 -42.21 -22.98 -11.45
C LEU A 765 -43.03 -23.23 -10.16
N ASP A 766 -43.23 -24.50 -9.80
CA ASP A 766 -43.92 -24.95 -8.58
C ASP A 766 -42.97 -25.66 -7.59
N THR A 767 -41.77 -26.08 -8.02
CA THR A 767 -40.80 -26.82 -7.19
C THR A 767 -39.91 -25.92 -6.33
N GLN A 768 -39.62 -24.69 -6.76
CA GLN A 768 -38.78 -23.75 -6.01
C GLN A 768 -39.45 -23.13 -4.76
N LEU A 769 -40.68 -23.55 -4.42
CA LEU A 769 -41.35 -23.17 -3.16
C LEU A 769 -41.23 -24.23 -2.06
N GLU A 770 -40.85 -25.47 -2.38
CA GLU A 770 -40.61 -26.52 -1.35
C GLU A 770 -39.13 -26.58 -0.92
N GLU A 771 -38.17 -26.38 -1.83
CA GLU A 771 -36.73 -26.34 -1.47
C GLU A 771 -36.38 -25.21 -0.49
N SER A 772 -37.14 -24.10 -0.52
CA SER A 772 -37.02 -23.02 0.48
C SER A 772 -37.45 -23.40 1.90
N TYR A 773 -38.04 -24.59 2.09
CA TYR A 773 -38.44 -25.13 3.39
C TYR A 773 -37.48 -26.21 3.92
N GLU A 774 -36.79 -26.96 3.07
CA GLU A 774 -35.81 -27.96 3.51
C GLU A 774 -34.42 -27.36 3.83
N MET A 775 -33.97 -26.32 3.12
CA MET A 775 -32.68 -25.68 3.44
C MET A 775 -32.69 -24.94 4.80
N GLY A 776 -33.88 -24.63 5.33
CA GLY A 776 -34.06 -24.17 6.71
C GLY A 776 -33.82 -25.24 7.77
N HIS A 777 -33.79 -26.53 7.39
CA HIS A 777 -33.56 -27.65 8.30
C HIS A 777 -32.08 -28.07 8.39
N PHE A 778 -31.32 -27.90 7.30
CA PHE A 778 -29.88 -28.20 7.24
C PHE A 778 -29.01 -27.24 8.09
N MET A 779 -29.47 -26.02 8.32
CA MET A 779 -28.79 -25.01 9.16
C MET A 779 -28.73 -25.36 10.66
N ASN A 780 -29.27 -26.51 11.09
CA ASN A 780 -29.30 -26.93 12.50
C ASN A 780 -28.45 -28.17 12.82
N GLU A 781 -27.85 -28.85 11.83
CA GLU A 781 -26.92 -29.97 12.05
C GLU A 781 -25.43 -29.54 12.04
N SER A 782 -25.11 -28.39 11.44
CA SER A 782 -23.75 -27.84 11.35
C SER A 782 -23.14 -27.44 12.70
N ALA A 783 -23.94 -27.34 13.77
CA ALA A 783 -23.49 -27.03 15.13
C ALA A 783 -22.80 -28.21 15.86
N GLN A 784 -22.85 -29.44 15.35
CA GLN A 784 -22.32 -30.63 16.05
C GLN A 784 -20.92 -31.10 15.61
N ASN A 785 -20.34 -30.55 14.54
CA ASN A 785 -19.16 -31.12 13.87
C ASN A 785 -17.80 -30.39 14.11
N VAL A 786 -17.67 -29.62 15.20
CA VAL A 786 -16.41 -28.93 15.55
C VAL A 786 -15.27 -29.93 15.82
N ASP A 787 -15.54 -31.01 16.56
CA ASP A 787 -14.56 -32.07 16.83
C ASP A 787 -14.15 -32.82 15.53
N THR A 788 -15.03 -32.87 14.52
CA THR A 788 -14.75 -33.45 13.19
C THR A 788 -13.79 -32.59 12.36
N ILE A 789 -13.94 -31.27 12.40
CA ILE A 789 -13.04 -30.35 11.67
C ILE A 789 -11.63 -30.35 12.30
N LEU A 790 -11.55 -30.36 13.64
CA LEU A 790 -10.28 -30.39 14.36
C LEU A 790 -9.52 -31.72 14.15
N SER A 791 -10.21 -32.86 14.19
CA SER A 791 -9.58 -34.17 13.95
C SER A 791 -9.08 -34.33 12.51
N LEU A 792 -9.83 -33.87 11.50
CA LEU A 792 -9.37 -33.83 10.11
C LEU A 792 -8.12 -32.95 9.90
N SER A 793 -8.04 -31.81 10.57
CA SER A 793 -6.87 -30.92 10.54
C SER A 793 -5.60 -31.62 11.09
N VAL A 794 -5.73 -32.30 12.24
CA VAL A 794 -4.60 -33.04 12.86
C VAL A 794 -4.17 -34.24 12.01
N ALA A 795 -5.11 -35.01 11.46
CA ALA A 795 -4.82 -36.12 10.56
C ALA A 795 -4.06 -35.65 9.31
N SER A 796 -4.48 -34.52 8.72
CA SER A 796 -3.81 -33.92 7.56
C SER A 796 -2.37 -33.52 7.89
N LYS A 797 -2.12 -32.80 8.99
CA LYS A 797 -0.77 -32.36 9.36
C LYS A 797 0.18 -33.51 9.74
N LEU A 798 -0.34 -34.64 10.25
CA LEU A 798 0.44 -35.86 10.46
C LEU A 798 0.81 -36.55 9.14
N GLN A 799 -0.13 -36.62 8.18
CA GLN A 799 0.10 -37.18 6.86
C GLN A 799 1.13 -36.36 6.06
N GLU A 800 1.03 -35.03 6.11
CA GLU A 800 1.96 -34.09 5.47
C GLU A 800 3.41 -34.26 5.99
N ASN A 801 3.58 -34.40 7.31
CA ASN A 801 4.87 -34.70 7.93
C ASN A 801 5.45 -36.07 7.50
N LYS A 802 4.59 -37.09 7.31
CA LYS A 802 5.00 -38.39 6.75
C LYS A 802 5.49 -38.22 5.31
N SER A 803 4.73 -37.52 4.46
CA SER A 803 5.09 -37.29 3.05
C SER A 803 6.39 -36.50 2.90
N MET A 804 6.64 -35.46 3.70
CA MET A 804 7.93 -34.75 3.69
C MET A 804 9.10 -35.67 4.06
N LEU A 805 8.92 -36.56 5.03
CA LEU A 805 9.97 -37.49 5.46
C LEU A 805 10.24 -38.56 4.39
N GLU A 806 9.20 -39.07 3.74
CA GLU A 806 9.31 -40.02 2.63
C GLU A 806 9.94 -39.41 1.37
N ALA A 807 9.64 -38.14 1.06
CA ALA A 807 10.30 -37.39 -0.01
C ALA A 807 11.81 -37.27 0.22
N LYS A 808 12.23 -36.80 1.40
CA LYS A 808 13.67 -36.69 1.77
C LYS A 808 14.38 -38.06 1.79
N ILE A 809 13.67 -39.16 2.11
CA ILE A 809 14.21 -40.53 1.98
C ILE A 809 14.38 -40.95 0.50
N ASN A 810 13.59 -40.42 -0.43
CA ASN A 810 13.71 -40.71 -1.86
C ASN A 810 14.80 -39.87 -2.56
N ASP A 811 15.01 -38.60 -2.20
CA ASP A 811 16.18 -37.84 -2.68
C ASP A 811 17.50 -38.48 -2.26
N LEU A 812 17.59 -38.93 -0.99
CA LEU A 812 18.75 -39.67 -0.50
C LEU A 812 19.00 -41.01 -1.25
N ARG A 813 18.07 -41.47 -2.10
CA ARG A 813 18.26 -42.62 -3.02
C ARG A 813 18.76 -42.22 -4.41
N SER A 814 18.55 -40.99 -4.89
CA SER A 814 18.84 -40.58 -6.27
C SER A 814 20.30 -40.16 -6.50
N GLU A 815 20.88 -39.36 -5.60
CA GLU A 815 22.17 -38.70 -5.85
C GLU A 815 23.41 -39.61 -5.80
N ARG A 816 24.54 -39.12 -6.32
CA ARG A 816 25.88 -39.74 -6.21
C ARG A 816 26.91 -38.79 -5.58
N THR A 817 27.99 -39.38 -5.05
CA THR A 817 29.19 -38.74 -4.49
C THR A 817 29.08 -38.23 -3.03
N HIS A 818 30.02 -37.38 -2.61
CA HIS A 818 30.63 -37.43 -1.28
C HIS A 818 29.75 -36.90 -0.12
N ASP A 819 28.87 -35.93 -0.41
CA ASP A 819 28.09 -35.18 0.58
C ASP A 819 27.14 -36.06 1.42
N LYS A 820 26.70 -37.18 0.83
CA LYS A 820 25.87 -38.19 1.52
C LYS A 820 26.41 -38.63 2.89
N LYS A 821 27.73 -38.65 3.10
CA LYS A 821 28.30 -39.03 4.41
C LYS A 821 28.20 -37.95 5.49
N GLN A 822 27.90 -36.70 5.12
CA GLN A 822 27.75 -35.60 6.07
C GLN A 822 26.27 -35.38 6.41
N GLN A 823 25.39 -35.29 5.41
CA GLN A 823 23.95 -35.12 5.62
C GLN A 823 23.30 -36.30 6.37
N ILE A 824 23.60 -37.55 5.99
CA ILE A 824 23.09 -38.74 6.69
C ILE A 824 23.56 -38.77 8.16
N LYS A 825 24.73 -38.20 8.47
CA LYS A 825 25.27 -38.12 9.83
C LYS A 825 24.50 -37.15 10.73
N ILE A 826 23.95 -36.08 10.14
CA ILE A 826 23.14 -35.07 10.83
C ILE A 826 21.73 -35.61 11.06
N LEU A 827 21.09 -36.13 10.01
CA LEU A 827 19.73 -36.69 10.08
C LEU A 827 19.63 -37.96 10.94
N ALA A 828 20.70 -38.77 11.02
CA ALA A 828 20.78 -39.94 11.91
C ALA A 828 21.33 -39.62 13.32
N SER A 829 21.44 -38.33 13.69
CA SER A 829 21.95 -37.93 15.01
C SER A 829 20.93 -38.20 16.12
N ASP A 830 21.43 -38.53 17.32
CA ASP A 830 20.59 -38.69 18.51
C ASP A 830 19.99 -37.36 19.00
N GLU A 831 20.36 -36.21 18.42
CA GLU A 831 19.80 -34.90 18.76
C GLU A 831 18.57 -34.59 17.90
N GLU A 832 18.62 -34.80 16.58
CA GLU A 832 17.47 -34.65 15.69
C GLU A 832 16.33 -35.60 16.09
N ILE A 833 16.68 -36.86 16.43
CA ILE A 833 15.72 -37.86 16.92
C ILE A 833 15.14 -37.50 18.30
N LYS A 834 15.89 -36.80 19.18
CA LYS A 834 15.36 -36.29 20.46
C LYS A 834 14.45 -35.09 20.26
N ARG A 835 14.79 -34.20 19.33
CA ARG A 835 14.00 -33.01 18.98
C ARG A 835 12.60 -33.40 18.49
N ILE A 836 12.51 -34.27 17.48
CA ILE A 836 11.23 -34.77 16.95
C ILE A 836 10.39 -35.45 18.04
N LYS A 837 11.02 -36.23 18.93
CA LYS A 837 10.31 -36.85 20.08
C LYS A 837 9.83 -35.83 21.12
N LYS A 838 10.60 -34.77 21.37
CA LYS A 838 10.22 -33.67 22.28
C LYS A 838 9.05 -32.87 21.73
N GLU A 839 9.06 -32.58 20.43
CA GLU A 839 7.97 -31.92 19.71
C GLU A 839 6.68 -32.77 19.77
N SER A 840 6.78 -34.08 19.53
CA SER A 840 5.65 -35.03 19.65
C SER A 840 5.07 -35.13 21.07
N GLU A 841 5.90 -35.20 22.12
CA GLU A 841 5.40 -35.22 23.51
C GLU A 841 4.79 -33.86 23.93
N HIS A 842 5.31 -32.74 23.44
CA HIS A 842 4.71 -31.43 23.67
C HIS A 842 3.31 -31.32 23.04
N PHE A 843 3.12 -31.90 21.85
CA PHE A 843 1.81 -31.96 21.19
C PHE A 843 0.79 -32.79 22.00
N LYS A 844 1.20 -33.96 22.54
CA LYS A 844 0.35 -34.76 23.45
C LYS A 844 -0.03 -34.00 24.73
N GLN A 845 0.83 -33.13 25.24
CA GLN A 845 0.50 -32.28 26.39
C GLN A 845 -0.55 -31.21 26.06
N LYS A 846 -0.58 -30.67 24.82
CA LYS A 846 -1.68 -29.79 24.37
C LYS A 846 -3.00 -30.56 24.32
N ILE A 847 -3.03 -31.75 23.71
CA ILE A 847 -4.25 -32.58 23.61
C ILE A 847 -4.82 -32.90 25.01
N ARG A 848 -3.99 -33.44 25.92
CA ARG A 848 -4.42 -33.75 27.29
C ARG A 848 -4.91 -32.57 28.12
N LYS A 849 -4.51 -31.35 27.76
CA LYS A 849 -5.04 -30.13 28.39
C LYS A 849 -6.44 -29.81 27.88
N ILE A 850 -6.67 -29.93 26.57
CA ILE A 850 -7.99 -29.74 25.94
C ILE A 850 -8.99 -30.80 26.43
N GLU A 851 -8.55 -32.02 26.71
CA GLU A 851 -9.37 -33.07 27.35
C GLU A 851 -9.74 -32.74 28.81
N ALA A 852 -8.82 -32.16 29.58
CA ALA A 852 -8.99 -31.93 31.02
C ALA A 852 -9.92 -30.76 31.37
N ASP A 853 -10.06 -29.78 30.49
CA ASP A 853 -10.88 -28.58 30.72
C ASP A 853 -12.39 -28.80 30.41
N LYS A 854 -12.81 -30.00 29.97
CA LYS A 854 -14.22 -30.36 29.69
C LYS A 854 -14.90 -31.07 30.89
N ILE A 855 -15.66 -30.33 31.71
CA ILE A 855 -16.70 -30.89 32.60
C ILE A 855 -18.02 -30.17 32.34
N CYS A 856 -19.04 -30.91 31.90
CA CYS A 856 -20.39 -30.41 31.65
C CYS A 856 -21.42 -31.23 32.44
N GLU A 857 -22.24 -30.57 33.25
CA GLU A 857 -23.52 -31.11 33.72
C GLU A 857 -24.65 -30.57 32.80
N PRO A 858 -25.67 -31.37 32.47
CA PRO A 858 -26.77 -30.93 31.62
C PRO A 858 -27.81 -30.10 32.40
N THR A 859 -28.44 -29.14 31.72
CA THR A 859 -29.64 -28.42 32.20
C THR A 859 -30.59 -28.20 31.04
N ASP A 860 -31.88 -28.47 31.23
CA ASP A 860 -32.88 -28.63 30.16
C ASP A 860 -33.40 -27.32 29.53
N ALA A 861 -32.51 -26.60 28.83
CA ALA A 861 -32.89 -25.59 27.84
C ALA A 861 -31.82 -25.48 26.74
N GLY A 862 -32.19 -25.72 25.48
CA GLY A 862 -31.29 -25.75 24.32
C GLY A 862 -30.79 -24.37 23.85
N MET A 863 -30.03 -23.66 24.70
CA MET A 863 -29.41 -22.36 24.40
C MET A 863 -28.00 -22.31 25.00
N ILE A 864 -26.95 -22.41 24.16
CA ILE A 864 -25.56 -22.32 24.63
C ILE A 864 -25.18 -20.85 24.85
N TYR A 865 -25.24 -20.40 26.10
CA TYR A 865 -24.55 -19.19 26.56
C TYR A 865 -23.35 -19.56 27.43
N PHE A 866 -22.21 -18.92 27.21
CA PHE A 866 -21.04 -19.05 28.09
C PHE A 866 -21.34 -18.39 29.45
N VAL A 867 -21.57 -19.21 30.48
CA VAL A 867 -21.75 -18.74 31.86
C VAL A 867 -20.37 -18.66 32.54
N PRO A 868 -19.90 -17.47 32.99
CA PRO A 868 -18.60 -17.36 33.67
C PRO A 868 -18.56 -18.16 34.97
N THR A 869 -17.43 -18.78 35.24
CA THR A 869 -17.19 -19.59 36.44
C THR A 869 -17.31 -18.75 37.72
N LYS A 870 -17.42 -19.41 38.88
CA LYS A 870 -17.71 -18.73 40.16
C LYS A 870 -16.59 -17.80 40.64
N SER A 871 -15.36 -17.96 40.14
CA SER A 871 -14.24 -17.01 40.36
C SER A 871 -14.34 -15.77 39.48
N GLN A 872 -14.73 -15.92 38.20
CA GLN A 872 -14.89 -14.82 37.24
C GLN A 872 -16.03 -13.84 37.58
N ARG A 873 -16.81 -14.10 38.64
CA ARG A 873 -17.88 -13.24 39.17
C ARG A 873 -17.52 -12.46 40.44
N GLN A 874 -16.24 -12.42 40.83
CA GLN A 874 -15.74 -11.57 41.92
C GLN A 874 -14.67 -10.55 41.48
N GLU A 875 -14.40 -10.44 40.17
CA GLU A 875 -13.40 -9.54 39.58
C GLU A 875 -14.01 -8.66 38.46
N TYR A 876 -15.34 -8.49 38.49
CA TYR A 876 -16.18 -7.67 37.61
C TYR A 876 -16.98 -6.67 38.46
#